data_AF-A0A2I0KIH9-F1
#
_entry.id   AF-A0A2I0KIH9-F1
#
_cell.length_a   1.000
_cell.length_b   1.000
_cell.length_c   1.000
_cell.angle_alpha   90.00
_cell.angle_beta   90.00
_cell.angle_gamma   90.00
#
_symmetry.space_group_name_H-M   'P 1'
#
loop_
_entity.id
_entity.type
_entity.pdbx_description
1 polymer ?
#
loop_
_entity_poly.entity_id
_entity_poly.type
_entity_poly.pdbx_seq_one_letter_code
_entity_poly.pdbx_strand_id
1 'polypeptide(L)'
;MAVAKSRTVVEPSAQFDLSTATPNIQISSLVAASTPSDSQTLIYIGTKSGALVLLQLTEGNNLSFLRSVSIVQDSPVESLHVLSEAGKVLVLANGFLFLVDRLLLQPAKKVAPLKGVSVIARRCLSAGGTASSNLFDHPTESSSSSSRILQKFGSGIRANGVKIRESDQLAQQPGSGYVFAVVVGKRLIMGELNSSGGSFVILKEIQAIDGVRTMVWVDDSIIVGTINGYSMFSCVTGQSGVIFTLPDSSNPPRLNLLRKEWRVLLVVDNVGVMVDVNGQPVGGSLVFRHGLDSVTEISSCVAAVRDGKMDVYHKKSGRCIQTVMFAGDGVGGCFVTEEDTGNGNLIFVATPTKVFCYLEVPYEEQIKELLRKKNFKEAITLVEELEHEDEMPKDVLSFVHAQVGFLLLFDLHFEEAVNHFLQSETMQPSEVFPFIMRDPNRWSLLVPRNRYWGLHPPPAPLEEVVDNGLVTIQRALFLRKAGVETAVDDHFILNPPNRADLLESAIRNMIRYLEASRNKDLTLSVREGVDTLLMYLYRALNLVSEMEKLASSENYCVVEELENLLDETGHLRTLAFLYANKGMNSKALAIWRILARNYSSGPRKDHVMENGQTTTVTSLSAQEIAATEASKILEECSDQDLVLQHFYWIADIDQVLAVKVLTSEKREEQLSPAAVLAAIDPKKIEIRQRYLQWLIEDQDSNDTQFHTMYALSLAKSALETVEEVVSSISIGVNPGEMNSNESETDAIFESPVRERLQIFLQSSDLYDPLQVLELIENSELWLEKAILYRKLGQETLVLQILALKLEDSEAAEQYCAEIGRPDAYM
;
A
#
# COMPACT_ATOMS: atom_id res chain seq x y z
N MET A 1 4.23 -28.61 -23.11
CA MET A 1 3.80 -27.33 -22.51
C MET A 1 2.92 -27.69 -21.33
N ALA A 2 3.36 -27.38 -20.11
CA ALA A 2 2.57 -27.65 -18.91
C ALA A 2 1.21 -26.96 -19.06
N VAL A 3 0.13 -27.71 -18.82
CA VAL A 3 -1.23 -27.16 -18.73
C VAL A 3 -1.17 -26.11 -17.63
N ALA A 4 -1.23 -24.83 -18.00
CA ALA A 4 -1.32 -23.75 -17.04
C ALA A 4 -2.50 -24.07 -16.11
N LYS A 5 -2.24 -24.18 -14.81
CA LYS A 5 -3.26 -24.43 -13.78
C LYS A 5 -4.11 -23.18 -13.65
N SER A 6 -5.00 -22.98 -14.62
CA SER A 6 -5.86 -21.82 -14.70
C SER A 6 -6.99 -21.89 -13.65
N ARG A 7 -7.59 -20.72 -13.38
CA ARG A 7 -8.74 -20.58 -12.47
C ARG A 7 -10.02 -21.16 -13.07
N THR A 8 -10.92 -21.57 -12.19
CA THR A 8 -12.26 -22.05 -12.57
C THR A 8 -13.18 -20.84 -12.68
N VAL A 9 -13.70 -20.57 -13.88
CA VAL A 9 -14.67 -19.49 -14.14
C VAL A 9 -16.09 -20.04 -14.09
N VAL A 10 -16.28 -21.29 -14.53
CA VAL A 10 -17.56 -21.98 -14.54
C VAL A 10 -17.47 -23.36 -13.90
N GLU A 11 -18.49 -23.70 -13.11
CA GLU A 11 -18.60 -24.98 -12.41
C GLU A 11 -19.85 -25.75 -12.86
N PRO A 12 -19.76 -27.09 -13.01
CA PRO A 12 -20.90 -27.90 -13.37
C PRO A 12 -21.95 -27.87 -12.25
N SER A 13 -23.17 -27.49 -12.60
CA SER A 13 -24.30 -27.36 -11.69
C SER A 13 -25.25 -28.55 -11.78
N ALA A 14 -25.71 -28.86 -12.99
CA ALA A 14 -26.72 -29.89 -13.23
C ALA A 14 -26.55 -30.53 -14.61
N GLN A 15 -27.07 -31.75 -14.79
CA GLN A 15 -27.18 -32.36 -16.10
C GLN A 15 -28.51 -33.11 -16.26
N PHE A 16 -29.01 -33.17 -17.49
CA PHE A 16 -30.21 -33.92 -17.84
C PHE A 16 -30.01 -34.68 -19.15
N ASP A 17 -30.35 -35.97 -19.17
CA ASP A 17 -30.29 -36.81 -20.36
C ASP A 17 -31.69 -36.96 -20.98
N LEU A 18 -31.91 -36.33 -22.14
CA LEU A 18 -33.20 -36.33 -22.82
C LEU A 18 -33.58 -37.70 -23.38
N SER A 19 -32.62 -38.60 -23.58
CA SER A 19 -32.91 -39.95 -24.05
C SER A 19 -33.77 -40.73 -23.06
N THR A 20 -33.73 -40.36 -21.78
CA THR A 20 -34.55 -40.97 -20.71
C THR A 20 -36.02 -40.57 -20.79
N ALA A 21 -36.32 -39.33 -21.22
CA ALA A 21 -37.68 -38.83 -21.37
C ALA A 21 -38.27 -39.18 -22.73
N THR A 22 -37.43 -39.21 -23.76
CA THR A 22 -37.85 -39.37 -25.15
C THR A 22 -36.75 -40.06 -25.99
N PRO A 23 -36.92 -41.34 -26.37
CA PRO A 23 -35.91 -42.09 -27.11
C PRO A 23 -35.72 -41.53 -28.53
N ASN A 24 -34.48 -41.56 -29.04
CA ASN A 24 -34.05 -41.07 -30.37
C ASN A 24 -34.18 -39.55 -30.62
N ILE A 25 -34.27 -38.72 -29.58
CA ILE A 25 -34.24 -37.27 -29.74
C ILE A 25 -32.84 -36.75 -30.04
N GLN A 26 -32.76 -35.84 -31.01
CA GLN A 26 -31.59 -35.02 -31.27
C GLN A 26 -31.95 -33.54 -31.11
N ILE A 27 -31.18 -32.82 -30.29
CA ILE A 27 -31.35 -31.37 -30.08
C ILE A 27 -30.95 -30.60 -31.34
N SER A 28 -31.68 -29.54 -31.67
CA SER A 28 -31.42 -28.63 -32.79
C SER A 28 -31.36 -27.15 -32.41
N SER A 29 -31.94 -26.76 -31.27
CA SER A 29 -31.87 -25.40 -30.73
C SER A 29 -32.10 -25.39 -29.22
N LEU A 30 -31.61 -24.35 -28.56
CA LEU A 30 -31.63 -24.20 -27.10
C LEU A 30 -31.81 -22.72 -26.75
N VAL A 31 -32.69 -22.41 -25.80
CA VAL A 31 -32.80 -21.07 -25.17
C VAL A 31 -33.23 -21.23 -23.71
N ALA A 32 -32.74 -20.37 -22.83
CA ALA A 32 -33.09 -20.37 -21.41
C ALA A 32 -33.57 -18.99 -20.96
N ALA A 33 -34.56 -18.96 -20.06
CA ALA A 33 -35.10 -17.71 -19.53
C ALA A 33 -35.57 -17.85 -18.07
N SER A 34 -35.37 -16.80 -17.27
CA SER A 34 -35.82 -16.75 -15.89
C SER A 34 -37.34 -16.55 -15.80
N THR A 35 -37.91 -16.98 -14.68
CA THR A 35 -39.28 -16.65 -14.29
C THR A 35 -39.37 -15.23 -13.78
N PRO A 36 -40.50 -14.51 -13.97
CA PRO A 36 -40.67 -13.15 -13.48
C PRO A 36 -40.65 -13.06 -11.94
N SER A 37 -40.66 -14.20 -11.24
CA SER A 37 -40.39 -14.29 -9.80
C SER A 37 -38.92 -14.56 -9.46
N ASP A 38 -38.03 -14.63 -10.46
CA ASP A 38 -36.59 -14.98 -10.44
C ASP A 38 -36.19 -16.27 -9.70
N SER A 39 -37.16 -17.05 -9.24
CA SER A 39 -36.94 -18.26 -8.44
C SER A 39 -36.59 -19.52 -9.27
N GLN A 40 -36.79 -19.48 -10.59
CA GLN A 40 -36.70 -20.66 -11.46
C GLN A 40 -36.28 -20.28 -12.88
N THR A 41 -35.43 -21.11 -13.49
CA THR A 41 -35.02 -20.96 -14.90
C THR A 41 -35.70 -22.03 -15.75
N LEU A 42 -36.34 -21.61 -16.83
CA LEU A 42 -36.98 -22.48 -17.81
C LEU A 42 -36.09 -22.64 -19.03
N ILE A 43 -35.87 -23.88 -19.47
CA ILE A 43 -34.97 -24.21 -20.58
C ILE A 43 -35.81 -24.85 -21.68
N TYR A 44 -35.85 -24.20 -22.83
CA TYR A 44 -36.59 -24.65 -24.00
C TYR A 44 -35.64 -25.27 -25.00
N ILE A 45 -35.98 -26.48 -25.44
CA ILE A 45 -35.13 -27.31 -26.28
C ILE A 45 -35.91 -27.69 -27.53
N GLY A 46 -35.43 -27.23 -28.67
CA GLY A 46 -35.95 -27.61 -29.96
C GLY A 46 -35.29 -28.90 -30.44
N THR A 47 -36.07 -29.82 -31.01
CA THR A 47 -35.56 -31.10 -31.51
C THR A 47 -35.56 -31.14 -33.03
N LYS A 48 -34.70 -32.00 -33.62
CA LYS A 48 -34.69 -32.27 -35.06
C LYS A 48 -35.97 -32.92 -35.58
N SER A 49 -36.72 -33.59 -34.70
CA SER A 49 -38.04 -34.15 -35.00
C SER A 49 -39.19 -33.12 -34.96
N GLY A 50 -38.89 -31.88 -34.56
CA GLY A 50 -39.85 -30.77 -34.54
C GLY A 50 -40.72 -30.69 -33.29
N ALA A 51 -40.23 -31.24 -32.18
CA ALA A 51 -40.81 -31.04 -30.86
C ALA A 51 -40.09 -29.93 -30.10
N LEU A 52 -40.83 -29.27 -29.22
CA LEU A 52 -40.32 -28.36 -28.21
C LEU A 52 -40.41 -29.06 -26.85
N VAL A 53 -39.28 -29.22 -26.17
CA VAL A 53 -39.17 -29.80 -24.83
C VAL A 53 -38.87 -28.69 -23.83
N LEU A 54 -39.55 -28.71 -22.68
CA LEU A 54 -39.34 -27.77 -21.59
C LEU A 54 -38.73 -28.50 -20.39
N LEU A 55 -37.57 -28.02 -19.95
CA LEU A 55 -36.97 -28.37 -18.67
C LEU A 55 -37.07 -27.21 -17.69
N GLN A 56 -36.98 -27.52 -16.41
CA GLN A 56 -36.97 -26.56 -15.31
C GLN A 56 -35.76 -26.80 -14.43
N LEU A 57 -35.04 -25.72 -14.13
CA LEU A 57 -34.00 -25.65 -13.11
C LEU A 57 -34.59 -25.01 -11.85
N THR A 58 -34.61 -25.77 -10.76
CA THR A 58 -35.03 -25.28 -9.43
C THR A 58 -33.84 -24.81 -8.61
N GLU A 59 -34.06 -24.01 -7.56
CA GLU A 59 -33.01 -23.46 -6.66
C GLU A 59 -32.00 -24.49 -6.11
N GLY A 60 -32.36 -25.77 -6.03
CA GLY A 60 -31.45 -26.86 -5.66
C GLY A 60 -30.54 -27.39 -6.78
N ASN A 61 -30.36 -26.66 -7.88
CA ASN A 61 -29.59 -27.07 -9.07
C ASN A 61 -30.02 -28.42 -9.66
N ASN A 62 -31.31 -28.73 -9.59
CA ASN A 62 -31.88 -29.94 -10.18
C ASN A 62 -32.61 -29.59 -11.47
N LEU A 63 -32.21 -30.26 -12.56
CA LEU A 63 -32.90 -30.21 -13.84
C LEU A 63 -33.99 -31.27 -13.88
N SER A 64 -35.22 -30.85 -14.17
CA SER A 64 -36.37 -31.73 -14.31
C SER A 64 -37.10 -31.52 -15.64
N PHE A 65 -37.62 -32.60 -16.21
CA PHE A 65 -38.49 -32.54 -17.39
C PHE A 65 -39.89 -32.11 -16.98
N LEU A 66 -40.42 -31.08 -17.64
CA LEU A 66 -41.79 -30.62 -17.42
C LEU A 66 -42.76 -31.10 -18.48
N ARG A 67 -42.47 -30.82 -19.76
CA ARG A 67 -43.42 -31.04 -20.84
C ARG A 67 -42.73 -31.11 -22.21
N SER A 68 -43.41 -31.72 -23.17
CA SER A 68 -43.07 -31.63 -24.58
C SER A 68 -44.31 -31.38 -25.43
N VAL A 69 -44.17 -30.58 -26.50
CA VAL A 69 -45.22 -30.29 -27.49
C VAL A 69 -44.63 -30.41 -28.88
N SER A 70 -45.33 -31.12 -29.79
CA SER A 70 -44.96 -31.17 -31.20
C SER A 70 -45.38 -29.88 -31.91
N ILE A 71 -44.45 -29.26 -32.64
CA ILE A 71 -44.67 -28.02 -33.39
C ILE A 71 -44.93 -28.35 -34.87
N VAL A 72 -44.00 -29.08 -35.49
CA VAL A 72 -44.08 -29.58 -36.87
C VAL A 72 -43.55 -31.01 -36.88
N GLN A 73 -44.18 -31.92 -37.61
CA GLN A 73 -43.65 -33.28 -37.76
C GLN A 73 -42.45 -33.31 -38.71
N ASP A 74 -41.42 -34.06 -38.34
CA ASP A 74 -40.25 -34.38 -39.17
C ASP A 74 -39.52 -33.14 -39.74
N SER A 75 -39.53 -32.03 -39.01
CA SER A 75 -38.82 -30.80 -39.37
C SER A 75 -38.12 -30.22 -38.14
N PRO A 76 -36.85 -29.78 -38.23
CA PRO A 76 -36.14 -29.27 -37.07
C PRO A 76 -36.73 -27.95 -36.56
N VAL A 77 -36.65 -27.76 -35.24
CA VAL A 77 -36.87 -26.43 -34.65
C VAL A 77 -35.59 -25.62 -34.81
N GLU A 78 -35.65 -24.58 -35.65
CA GLU A 78 -34.49 -23.82 -36.15
C GLU A 78 -34.06 -22.73 -35.18
N SER A 79 -35.01 -21.96 -34.62
CA SER A 79 -34.70 -20.92 -33.63
C SER A 79 -35.82 -20.76 -32.60
N LEU A 80 -35.45 -20.27 -31.42
CA LEU A 80 -36.32 -20.06 -30.28
C LEU A 80 -36.08 -18.66 -29.70
N HIS A 81 -37.16 -17.94 -29.38
CA HIS A 81 -37.08 -16.65 -28.69
C HIS A 81 -38.12 -16.60 -27.56
N VAL A 82 -37.66 -16.35 -26.33
CA VAL A 82 -38.55 -16.25 -25.18
C VAL A 82 -39.10 -14.82 -25.05
N LEU A 83 -40.42 -14.72 -24.91
CA LEU A 83 -41.16 -13.47 -24.73
C LEU A 83 -41.65 -13.41 -23.27
N SER A 84 -40.73 -13.06 -22.36
CA SER A 84 -40.96 -13.19 -20.92
C SER A 84 -42.18 -12.40 -20.42
N GLU A 85 -42.40 -11.16 -20.87
CA GLU A 85 -43.55 -10.33 -20.46
C GLU A 85 -44.86 -10.84 -21.05
N ALA A 86 -44.82 -11.38 -22.28
CA ALA A 86 -45.99 -11.98 -22.92
C ALA A 86 -46.31 -13.39 -22.41
N GLY A 87 -45.40 -14.04 -21.68
CA GLY A 87 -45.54 -15.43 -21.28
C GLY A 87 -45.64 -16.38 -22.49
N LYS A 88 -44.91 -16.10 -23.57
CA LYS A 88 -44.91 -16.90 -24.81
C LYS A 88 -43.51 -17.24 -25.27
N VAL A 89 -43.39 -18.26 -26.11
CA VAL A 89 -42.16 -18.61 -26.83
C VAL A 89 -42.45 -18.58 -28.32
N LEU A 90 -41.65 -17.83 -29.06
CA LEU A 90 -41.69 -17.78 -30.51
C LEU A 90 -40.73 -18.82 -31.09
N VAL A 91 -41.23 -19.64 -32.00
CA VAL A 91 -40.55 -20.81 -32.55
C VAL A 91 -40.51 -20.70 -34.07
N LEU A 92 -39.33 -20.82 -34.68
CA LEU A 92 -39.18 -20.97 -36.12
C LEU A 92 -39.00 -22.45 -36.48
N ALA A 93 -39.88 -22.99 -37.32
CA ALA A 93 -39.77 -24.35 -37.82
C ALA A 93 -40.34 -24.45 -39.24
N ASN A 94 -39.60 -25.10 -40.15
CA ASN A 94 -40.01 -25.32 -41.55
C ASN A 94 -40.44 -24.03 -42.27
N GLY A 95 -39.73 -22.93 -42.03
CA GLY A 95 -40.02 -21.62 -42.62
C GLY A 95 -41.31 -20.93 -42.15
N PHE A 96 -41.91 -21.39 -41.05
CA PHE A 96 -43.07 -20.77 -40.42
C PHE A 96 -42.77 -20.42 -38.96
N LEU A 97 -43.40 -19.34 -38.49
CA LEU A 97 -43.33 -18.92 -37.10
C LEU A 97 -44.52 -19.47 -36.32
N PHE A 98 -44.27 -19.94 -35.10
CA PHE A 98 -45.27 -20.46 -34.17
C PHE A 98 -45.12 -19.80 -32.81
N LEU A 99 -46.24 -19.44 -32.20
CA LEU A 99 -46.33 -18.93 -30.85
C LEU A 99 -46.82 -20.04 -29.92
N VAL A 100 -46.04 -20.34 -28.89
CA VAL A 100 -46.35 -21.36 -27.90
C VAL A 100 -46.49 -20.70 -26.53
N ASP A 101 -47.35 -21.26 -25.70
CA ASP A 101 -47.47 -20.83 -24.30
C ASP A 101 -46.20 -21.17 -23.50
N ARG A 102 -45.79 -20.30 -22.57
CA ARG A 102 -44.58 -20.46 -21.75
C ARG A 102 -44.47 -21.84 -21.09
N LEU A 103 -45.57 -22.37 -20.55
CA LEU A 103 -45.58 -23.67 -19.87
C LEU A 103 -45.90 -24.84 -20.82
N LEU A 104 -45.92 -24.58 -22.13
CA LEU A 104 -46.30 -25.51 -23.19
C LEU A 104 -47.69 -26.15 -22.98
N LEU A 105 -48.60 -25.44 -22.31
CA LEU A 105 -49.94 -25.97 -21.97
C LEU A 105 -50.91 -25.94 -23.15
N GLN A 106 -50.72 -24.98 -24.06
CA GLN A 106 -51.58 -24.78 -25.23
C GLN A 106 -50.88 -25.27 -26.50
N PRO A 107 -51.63 -25.72 -27.52
CA PRO A 107 -51.05 -26.07 -28.81
C PRO A 107 -50.40 -24.86 -29.47
N ALA A 108 -49.36 -25.12 -30.29
CA ALA A 108 -48.65 -24.09 -31.03
C ALA A 108 -49.59 -23.37 -32.01
N LYS A 109 -49.62 -22.04 -31.96
CA LYS A 109 -50.41 -21.20 -32.86
C LYS A 109 -49.51 -20.65 -33.97
N LYS A 110 -49.85 -20.92 -35.22
CA LYS A 110 -49.09 -20.39 -36.35
C LYS A 110 -49.26 -18.87 -36.46
N VAL A 111 -48.15 -18.16 -36.63
CA VAL A 111 -48.12 -16.71 -36.85
C VAL A 111 -48.26 -16.43 -38.34
N ALA A 112 -49.30 -15.69 -38.72
CA ALA A 112 -49.58 -15.27 -40.09
C ALA A 112 -49.18 -13.79 -40.30
N PRO A 113 -48.85 -13.35 -41.53
CA PRO A 113 -48.89 -14.05 -42.82
C PRO A 113 -47.54 -14.61 -43.31
N LEU A 114 -46.48 -14.56 -42.50
CA LEU A 114 -45.12 -14.89 -42.94
C LEU A 114 -44.96 -16.37 -43.32
N LYS A 115 -44.40 -16.63 -44.50
CA LYS A 115 -44.05 -17.96 -45.02
C LYS A 115 -42.68 -17.92 -45.69
N GLY A 116 -41.88 -18.96 -45.48
CA GLY A 116 -40.53 -19.05 -46.03
C GLY A 116 -39.54 -18.19 -45.27
N VAL A 117 -39.73 -18.06 -43.96
CA VAL A 117 -38.81 -17.38 -43.06
C VAL A 117 -37.52 -18.19 -42.96
N SER A 118 -36.37 -17.56 -43.20
CA SER A 118 -35.06 -18.22 -43.07
C SER A 118 -34.35 -17.87 -41.76
N VAL A 119 -34.49 -16.64 -41.28
CA VAL A 119 -33.84 -16.15 -40.05
C VAL A 119 -34.75 -15.12 -39.37
N ILE A 120 -34.72 -15.09 -38.05
CA ILE A 120 -35.45 -14.12 -37.22
C ILE A 120 -34.51 -13.58 -36.13
N ALA A 121 -34.65 -12.29 -35.80
CA ALA A 121 -33.95 -11.66 -34.68
C ALA A 121 -34.88 -10.67 -33.97
N ARG A 122 -34.84 -10.65 -32.64
CA ARG A 122 -35.53 -9.67 -31.80
C ARG A 122 -34.72 -8.37 -31.77
N ARG A 123 -35.40 -7.21 -31.76
CA ARG A 123 -34.74 -5.92 -31.48
C ARG A 123 -34.34 -5.86 -30.01
N CYS A 124 -33.06 -5.66 -29.74
CA CYS A 124 -32.52 -5.38 -28.42
C CYS A 124 -32.12 -3.90 -28.33
N LEU A 125 -32.40 -3.23 -27.21
CA LEU A 125 -32.16 -1.78 -27.04
C LEU A 125 -31.06 -1.53 -26.00
N SER A 126 -30.02 -0.78 -26.39
CA SER A 126 -28.92 -0.44 -25.51
C SER A 126 -29.30 0.60 -24.46
N ALA A 127 -28.86 0.41 -23.22
CA ALA A 127 -29.06 1.35 -22.13
C ALA A 127 -28.12 2.56 -22.32
N GLY A 128 -28.55 3.54 -23.11
CA GLY A 128 -27.80 4.78 -23.35
C GLY A 128 -27.58 5.14 -24.83
N GLY A 129 -27.99 4.29 -25.77
CA GLY A 129 -27.94 4.62 -27.19
C GLY A 129 -28.87 5.80 -27.54
N THR A 130 -28.47 6.65 -28.48
CA THR A 130 -29.37 7.58 -29.20
C THR A 130 -30.30 6.80 -30.13
N ALA A 131 -30.88 5.71 -29.66
CA ALA A 131 -31.85 4.94 -30.40
C ALA A 131 -33.09 5.81 -30.56
N SER A 132 -33.62 5.89 -31.78
CA SER A 132 -34.91 6.49 -31.99
C SER A 132 -35.97 5.65 -31.25
N SER A 133 -36.48 6.18 -30.13
CA SER A 133 -37.53 5.54 -29.34
C SER A 133 -38.76 5.22 -30.19
N ASN A 134 -38.94 5.96 -31.29
CA ASN A 134 -40.07 5.88 -32.20
C ASN A 134 -39.61 5.61 -33.64
N LEU A 135 -38.95 4.48 -33.92
CA LEU A 135 -38.67 4.06 -35.32
C LEU A 135 -39.96 3.98 -36.17
N PHE A 136 -41.12 3.76 -35.54
CA PHE A 136 -42.39 3.49 -36.20
C PHE A 136 -43.58 4.13 -35.42
N ASP A 137 -43.75 5.46 -35.46
CA ASP A 137 -44.97 6.11 -34.98
C ASP A 137 -46.13 5.94 -35.98
N HIS A 138 -47.31 5.56 -35.49
CA HIS A 138 -48.54 5.43 -36.28
C HIS A 138 -49.12 6.80 -36.65
N PRO A 139 -49.51 7.06 -37.92
CA PRO A 139 -50.31 8.23 -38.25
C PRO A 139 -51.74 7.99 -37.79
N THR A 140 -52.20 8.71 -36.77
CA THR A 140 -53.63 8.75 -36.43
C THR A 140 -54.33 9.80 -37.28
N GLU A 141 -55.31 9.35 -38.06
CA GLU A 141 -56.17 10.21 -38.87
C GLU A 141 -56.99 11.16 -37.98
N SER A 142 -56.81 12.47 -38.14
CA SER A 142 -57.92 13.44 -38.30
C SER A 142 -57.39 14.87 -38.36
N SER A 143 -57.55 15.51 -39.52
CA SER A 143 -58.24 16.80 -39.67
C SER A 143 -57.79 17.52 -40.95
N SER A 144 -58.79 18.11 -41.57
CA SER A 144 -58.86 18.87 -42.81
C SER A 144 -57.68 19.80 -43.14
N SER A 145 -57.50 19.93 -44.45
CA SER A 145 -56.91 21.05 -45.17
C SER A 145 -57.05 22.42 -44.50
N SER A 146 -56.00 23.23 -44.69
CA SER A 146 -55.86 24.67 -44.45
C SER A 146 -55.45 25.13 -43.03
N SER A 147 -54.15 25.38 -42.84
CA SER A 147 -53.65 26.70 -42.41
C SER A 147 -52.12 26.74 -42.21
N ARG A 148 -51.48 27.63 -43.00
CA ARG A 148 -50.50 28.67 -42.58
C ARG A 148 -49.16 28.17 -42.01
N ILE A 149 -48.01 28.32 -42.70
CA ILE A 149 -47.29 29.58 -42.99
C ILE A 149 -47.27 30.54 -41.79
N LEU A 150 -46.05 30.81 -41.30
CA LEU A 150 -45.64 31.75 -40.24
C LEU A 150 -45.65 31.20 -38.81
N GLN A 151 -44.47 31.00 -38.22
CA GLN A 151 -43.85 32.08 -37.45
C GLN A 151 -42.38 31.81 -37.12
N LYS A 152 -41.59 32.83 -37.43
CA LYS A 152 -40.18 33.06 -37.12
C LYS A 152 -40.19 34.11 -35.98
N PHE A 153 -39.33 33.96 -34.98
CA PHE A 153 -38.93 34.93 -33.93
C PHE A 153 -39.91 35.30 -32.79
N GLY A 154 -39.36 35.35 -31.56
CA GLY A 154 -39.91 35.98 -30.34
C GLY A 154 -39.65 35.16 -29.07
N SER A 155 -38.53 35.35 -28.35
CA SER A 155 -38.36 36.25 -27.19
C SER A 155 -39.17 35.88 -25.92
N GLY A 156 -38.43 35.39 -24.91
CA GLY A 156 -38.53 35.72 -23.47
C GLY A 156 -39.84 35.49 -22.69
N ILE A 157 -39.74 34.73 -21.58
CA ILE A 157 -40.07 35.15 -20.18
C ILE A 157 -39.82 33.96 -19.22
N ARG A 158 -39.22 34.26 -18.06
CA ARG A 158 -38.94 33.36 -16.92
C ARG A 158 -40.22 33.01 -16.14
N ALA A 159 -40.26 31.82 -15.54
CA ALA A 159 -40.85 31.61 -14.22
C ALA A 159 -40.26 30.37 -13.52
N ASN A 160 -40.14 30.47 -12.20
CA ASN A 160 -39.40 29.61 -11.27
C ASN A 160 -40.00 28.23 -11.02
N GLY A 161 -39.10 27.28 -10.71
CA GLY A 161 -39.16 26.51 -9.46
C GLY A 161 -39.86 25.15 -9.51
N VAL A 162 -39.06 24.09 -9.44
CA VAL A 162 -39.05 23.03 -8.40
C VAL A 162 -38.26 21.85 -8.97
N LYS A 163 -37.06 21.60 -8.43
CA LYS A 163 -36.29 20.38 -8.68
C LYS A 163 -36.92 19.24 -7.89
N ILE A 164 -37.63 18.35 -8.58
CA ILE A 164 -37.90 17.00 -8.08
C ILE A 164 -36.75 16.13 -8.59
N ARG A 165 -36.09 15.43 -7.65
CA ARG A 165 -35.16 14.34 -7.95
C ARG A 165 -35.96 13.25 -8.67
N GLU A 166 -35.76 13.09 -9.97
CA GLU A 166 -36.16 11.88 -10.67
C GLU A 166 -35.20 10.78 -10.28
N SER A 167 -35.72 9.82 -9.52
CA SER A 167 -35.09 8.53 -9.29
C SER A 167 -35.11 7.73 -10.59
N ASP A 168 -33.95 7.21 -10.97
CA ASP A 168 -33.75 6.27 -12.07
C ASP A 168 -34.59 5.00 -11.90
N GLN A 169 -35.81 5.01 -12.44
CA GLN A 169 -36.62 3.83 -12.71
C GLN A 169 -37.39 4.06 -14.02
N LEU A 170 -36.70 3.97 -15.15
CA LEU A 170 -37.36 3.73 -16.44
C LEU A 170 -37.68 2.24 -16.56
N ALA A 171 -38.69 1.81 -15.79
CA ALA A 171 -39.45 0.63 -16.11
C ALA A 171 -40.09 0.83 -17.49
N GLN A 172 -39.87 -0.12 -18.39
CA GLN A 172 -40.55 -0.17 -19.68
C GLN A 172 -42.06 -0.04 -19.46
N GLN A 173 -42.68 0.92 -20.15
CA GLN A 173 -44.13 1.09 -20.17
C GLN A 173 -44.80 -0.23 -20.64
N PRO A 174 -45.82 -0.76 -19.94
CA PRO A 174 -46.50 -1.98 -20.33
C PRO A 174 -47.41 -1.68 -21.53
N GLY A 175 -46.94 -1.98 -22.75
CA GLY A 175 -47.75 -1.80 -23.97
C GLY A 175 -47.01 -1.79 -25.31
N SER A 176 -45.68 -1.78 -25.33
CA SER A 176 -44.88 -1.83 -26.55
C SER A 176 -44.74 -3.27 -27.05
N GLY A 177 -45.30 -3.65 -28.21
CA GLY A 177 -45.17 -5.01 -28.72
C GLY A 177 -43.73 -5.41 -29.05
N TYR A 178 -43.51 -6.73 -29.17
CA TYR A 178 -42.19 -7.25 -29.50
C TYR A 178 -41.89 -7.03 -30.98
N VAL A 179 -40.81 -6.28 -31.26
CA VAL A 179 -40.39 -6.01 -32.64
C VAL A 179 -39.34 -7.03 -33.08
N PHE A 180 -39.54 -7.60 -34.27
CA PHE A 180 -38.65 -8.58 -34.88
C PHE A 180 -38.28 -8.21 -36.30
N ALA A 181 -37.06 -8.54 -36.68
CA ALA A 181 -36.61 -8.59 -38.06
C ALA A 181 -36.68 -10.04 -38.53
N VAL A 182 -37.17 -10.25 -39.75
CA VAL A 182 -37.37 -11.56 -40.34
C VAL A 182 -36.89 -11.54 -41.79
N VAL A 183 -36.12 -12.55 -42.21
CA VAL A 183 -35.68 -12.70 -43.60
C VAL A 183 -36.58 -13.68 -44.33
N VAL A 184 -37.16 -13.26 -45.47
CA VAL A 184 -37.99 -14.09 -46.35
C VAL A 184 -37.48 -13.99 -47.78
N GLY A 185 -36.71 -15.00 -48.22
CA GLY A 185 -36.00 -14.93 -49.50
C GLY A 185 -35.00 -13.78 -49.52
N LYS A 186 -35.17 -12.81 -50.43
CA LYS A 186 -34.32 -11.61 -50.57
C LYS A 186 -34.90 -10.37 -49.89
N ARG A 187 -35.75 -10.55 -48.87
CA ARG A 187 -36.46 -9.47 -48.19
C ARG A 187 -36.19 -9.51 -46.70
N LEU A 188 -35.81 -8.37 -46.14
CA LEU A 188 -35.66 -8.14 -44.71
C LEU A 188 -36.91 -7.37 -44.25
N ILE A 189 -37.74 -8.03 -43.46
CA ILE A 189 -39.04 -7.53 -43.01
C ILE A 189 -38.94 -7.25 -41.51
N MET A 190 -39.13 -5.99 -41.12
CA MET A 190 -39.29 -5.59 -39.72
C MET A 190 -40.78 -5.51 -39.39
N GLY A 191 -41.18 -6.08 -38.26
CA GLY A 191 -42.56 -6.06 -37.84
C GLY A 191 -42.77 -6.28 -36.35
N GLU A 192 -43.95 -5.89 -35.90
CA GLU A 192 -44.40 -6.05 -34.52
C GLU A 192 -45.21 -7.34 -34.38
N LEU A 193 -44.87 -8.14 -33.38
CA LEU A 193 -45.60 -9.34 -33.03
C LEU A 193 -46.61 -9.02 -31.93
N ASN A 194 -47.91 -9.15 -32.25
CA ASN A 194 -48.95 -9.07 -31.25
C ASN A 194 -49.01 -10.36 -30.43
N SER A 195 -48.66 -10.25 -29.16
CA SER A 195 -48.57 -11.36 -28.20
C SER A 195 -49.90 -12.06 -27.92
N SER A 196 -51.04 -11.37 -28.10
CA SER A 196 -52.37 -11.91 -27.81
C SER A 196 -53.04 -12.59 -29.02
N GLY A 197 -52.79 -12.08 -30.23
CA GLY A 197 -53.47 -12.50 -31.47
C GLY A 197 -52.66 -13.40 -32.41
N GLY A 198 -51.33 -13.54 -32.20
CA GLY A 198 -50.48 -14.30 -33.12
C GLY A 198 -50.39 -13.70 -34.53
N SER A 199 -50.67 -12.42 -34.68
CA SER A 199 -50.55 -11.68 -35.93
C SER A 199 -49.23 -10.92 -35.97
N PHE A 200 -48.52 -11.02 -37.09
CA PHE A 200 -47.31 -10.24 -37.36
C PHE A 200 -47.65 -9.03 -38.24
N VAL A 201 -47.49 -7.83 -37.69
CA VAL A 201 -47.75 -6.57 -38.41
C VAL A 201 -46.44 -6.09 -39.04
N ILE A 202 -46.41 -6.03 -40.37
CA ILE A 202 -45.23 -5.55 -41.11
C ILE A 202 -45.13 -4.03 -40.96
N LEU A 203 -44.01 -3.56 -40.44
CA LEU A 203 -43.71 -2.14 -40.24
C LEU A 203 -42.85 -1.58 -41.38
N LYS A 204 -41.84 -2.34 -41.81
CA LYS A 204 -40.90 -1.92 -42.87
C LYS A 204 -40.34 -3.12 -43.62
N GLU A 205 -40.12 -2.96 -44.91
CA GLU A 205 -39.50 -3.97 -45.77
C GLU A 205 -38.30 -3.34 -46.51
N ILE A 206 -37.15 -4.02 -46.48
CA ILE A 206 -35.92 -3.62 -47.17
C ILE A 206 -35.43 -4.81 -48.00
N GLN A 207 -34.76 -4.52 -49.12
CA GLN A 207 -34.08 -5.55 -49.90
C GLN A 207 -32.91 -6.16 -49.09
N ALA A 208 -32.96 -7.47 -48.87
CA ALA A 208 -31.91 -8.21 -48.16
C ALA A 208 -30.88 -8.81 -49.13
N ILE A 209 -29.71 -9.15 -48.58
CA ILE A 209 -28.72 -9.97 -49.26
C ILE A 209 -29.22 -11.41 -49.32
N ASP A 210 -28.90 -12.12 -50.40
CA ASP A 210 -29.28 -13.53 -50.56
C ASP A 210 -28.49 -14.42 -49.60
N GLY A 211 -29.11 -15.50 -49.10
CA GLY A 211 -28.41 -16.50 -48.29
C GLY A 211 -28.03 -16.08 -46.86
N VAL A 212 -28.81 -15.21 -46.21
CA VAL A 212 -28.64 -14.89 -44.78
C VAL A 212 -28.80 -16.14 -43.92
N ARG A 213 -27.81 -16.38 -43.04
CA ARG A 213 -27.74 -17.54 -42.13
C ARG A 213 -27.92 -17.17 -40.66
N THR A 214 -27.53 -15.96 -40.28
CA THR A 214 -27.62 -15.48 -38.90
C THR A 214 -27.86 -13.97 -38.90
N MET A 215 -28.50 -13.45 -37.86
CA MET A 215 -28.89 -12.05 -37.75
C MET A 215 -28.97 -11.62 -36.29
N VAL A 216 -28.50 -10.41 -36.01
CA VAL A 216 -28.62 -9.72 -34.71
C VAL A 216 -29.17 -8.32 -34.95
N TRP A 217 -30.11 -7.88 -34.12
CA TRP A 217 -30.67 -6.53 -34.18
C TRP A 217 -30.42 -5.79 -32.86
N VAL A 218 -29.61 -4.74 -32.93
CA VAL A 218 -29.34 -3.82 -31.81
C VAL A 218 -29.71 -2.41 -32.22
N ASP A 219 -30.49 -1.72 -31.38
CA ASP A 219 -30.94 -0.35 -31.60
C ASP A 219 -31.53 -0.15 -33.00
N ASP A 220 -30.84 0.62 -33.85
CA ASP A 220 -31.24 0.99 -35.20
C ASP A 220 -30.41 0.27 -36.27
N SER A 221 -29.63 -0.74 -35.89
CA SER A 221 -28.71 -1.51 -36.75
C SER A 221 -29.01 -3.01 -36.74
N ILE A 222 -29.11 -3.61 -37.93
CA ILE A 222 -29.25 -5.06 -38.11
C ILE A 222 -27.98 -5.60 -38.76
N ILE A 223 -27.26 -6.47 -38.05
CA ILE A 223 -26.08 -7.15 -38.59
C ILE A 223 -26.50 -8.55 -39.05
N VAL A 224 -26.16 -8.88 -40.29
CA VAL A 224 -26.44 -10.17 -40.91
C VAL A 224 -25.16 -10.88 -41.31
N GLY A 225 -25.13 -12.21 -41.12
CA GLY A 225 -24.09 -13.10 -41.62
C GLY A 225 -24.60 -13.91 -42.80
N THR A 226 -23.86 -13.89 -43.90
CA THR A 226 -24.10 -14.68 -45.12
C THR A 226 -22.91 -15.59 -45.40
N ILE A 227 -23.06 -16.55 -46.31
CA ILE A 227 -21.93 -17.38 -46.76
C ILE A 227 -20.76 -16.56 -47.37
N ASN A 228 -21.03 -15.32 -47.81
CA ASN A 228 -20.04 -14.47 -48.48
C ASN A 228 -19.42 -13.41 -47.54
N GLY A 229 -19.92 -13.25 -46.31
CA GLY A 229 -19.50 -12.16 -45.43
C GLY A 229 -20.56 -11.65 -44.48
N TYR A 230 -20.17 -10.63 -43.71
CA TYR A 230 -21.05 -9.91 -42.79
C TYR A 230 -21.40 -8.54 -43.35
N SER A 231 -22.64 -8.14 -43.15
CA SER A 231 -23.15 -6.85 -43.60
C SER A 231 -24.07 -6.26 -42.55
N MET A 232 -24.14 -4.94 -42.50
CA MET A 232 -25.00 -4.20 -41.60
C MET A 232 -26.04 -3.41 -42.38
N PHE A 233 -27.26 -3.38 -41.88
CA PHE A 233 -28.39 -2.61 -42.38
C PHE A 233 -28.78 -1.56 -41.37
N SER A 234 -28.91 -0.31 -41.81
CA SER A 234 -29.54 0.74 -41.00
C SER A 234 -31.06 0.63 -41.09
N CYS A 235 -31.72 0.49 -39.95
CA CYS A 235 -33.18 0.47 -39.85
C CYS A 235 -33.78 1.83 -40.22
N VAL A 236 -33.04 2.92 -40.09
CA VAL A 236 -33.48 4.28 -40.44
C VAL A 236 -33.36 4.51 -41.94
N THR A 237 -32.15 4.43 -42.50
CA THR A 237 -31.90 4.78 -43.91
C THR A 237 -32.27 3.67 -44.89
N GLY A 238 -32.35 2.42 -44.41
CA GLY A 238 -32.52 1.24 -45.24
C GLY A 238 -31.30 0.87 -46.09
N GLN A 239 -30.17 1.54 -45.89
CA GLN A 239 -28.92 1.25 -46.59
C GLN A 239 -28.20 0.06 -45.95
N SER A 240 -27.50 -0.71 -46.80
CA SER A 240 -26.65 -1.83 -46.40
C SER A 240 -25.16 -1.51 -46.62
N GLY A 241 -24.32 -1.76 -45.63
CA GLY A 241 -22.86 -1.69 -45.74
C GLY A 241 -22.22 -3.05 -45.46
N VAL A 242 -21.17 -3.41 -46.21
CA VAL A 242 -20.39 -4.63 -45.94
C VAL A 242 -19.43 -4.33 -44.78
N ILE A 243 -19.41 -5.20 -43.77
CA ILE A 243 -18.43 -5.11 -42.67
C ILE A 243 -17.13 -5.79 -43.11
N PHE A 244 -17.21 -7.06 -43.51
CA PHE A 244 -16.11 -7.77 -44.19
C PHE A 244 -16.61 -8.97 -45.01
N THR A 245 -15.81 -9.40 -45.97
CA THR A 245 -16.07 -10.56 -46.86
C THR A 245 -15.36 -11.82 -46.38
N LEU A 246 -16.02 -12.97 -46.48
CA LEU A 246 -15.48 -14.27 -46.11
C LEU A 246 -14.79 -14.98 -47.29
N PRO A 247 -13.76 -15.81 -47.06
CA PRO A 247 -13.20 -16.69 -48.09
C PRO A 247 -14.20 -17.79 -48.49
N ASP A 248 -14.08 -18.30 -49.73
CA ASP A 248 -14.98 -19.32 -50.30
C ASP A 248 -15.02 -20.65 -49.52
N SER A 249 -13.99 -20.95 -48.70
CA SER A 249 -13.86 -22.19 -47.91
C SER A 249 -14.11 -22.02 -46.42
N SER A 250 -14.83 -20.97 -46.01
CA SER A 250 -15.08 -20.65 -44.60
C SER A 250 -16.22 -21.49 -43.99
N ASN A 251 -16.15 -21.68 -42.67
CA ASN A 251 -17.24 -22.22 -41.88
C ASN A 251 -18.46 -21.27 -41.92
N PRO A 252 -19.69 -21.76 -41.68
CA PRO A 252 -20.88 -20.92 -41.67
C PRO A 252 -20.73 -19.76 -40.67
N PRO A 253 -21.18 -18.54 -41.02
CA PRO A 253 -21.03 -17.36 -40.18
C PRO A 253 -21.79 -17.53 -38.85
N ARG A 254 -21.18 -17.12 -37.74
CA ARG A 254 -21.80 -17.08 -36.42
C ARG A 254 -21.76 -15.66 -35.85
N LEU A 255 -22.88 -15.28 -35.23
CA LEU A 255 -23.05 -14.01 -34.55
C LEU A 255 -23.47 -14.28 -33.11
N ASN A 256 -22.97 -13.48 -32.18
CA ASN A 256 -23.59 -13.35 -30.88
C ASN A 256 -23.59 -11.89 -30.40
N LEU A 257 -24.66 -11.48 -29.73
CA LEU A 257 -24.79 -10.19 -29.06
C LEU A 257 -24.23 -10.29 -27.65
N LEU A 258 -23.19 -9.51 -27.37
CA LEU A 258 -22.64 -9.31 -26.03
C LEU A 258 -23.47 -8.21 -25.35
N ARG A 259 -24.41 -8.59 -24.49
CA ARG A 259 -25.44 -7.71 -23.92
C ARG A 259 -24.89 -6.74 -22.89
N LYS A 260 -23.84 -7.11 -22.14
CA LYS A 260 -23.24 -6.22 -21.15
C LYS A 260 -22.61 -4.98 -21.81
N GLU A 261 -21.92 -5.18 -22.93
CA GLU A 261 -21.20 -4.12 -23.66
C GLU A 261 -21.96 -3.59 -24.89
N TRP A 262 -23.11 -4.18 -25.24
CA TRP A 262 -23.88 -3.89 -26.45
C TRP A 262 -23.05 -3.99 -27.74
N ARG A 263 -22.16 -4.99 -27.79
CA ARG A 263 -21.27 -5.28 -28.93
C ARG A 263 -21.67 -6.58 -29.60
N VAL A 264 -21.31 -6.75 -30.87
CA VAL A 264 -21.60 -7.98 -31.61
C VAL A 264 -20.32 -8.72 -31.91
N LEU A 265 -20.24 -9.98 -31.51
CA LEU A 265 -19.14 -10.88 -31.83
C LEU A 265 -19.39 -11.56 -33.18
N LEU A 266 -18.54 -11.25 -34.16
CA LEU A 266 -18.54 -11.85 -35.49
C LEU A 266 -17.50 -12.96 -35.52
N VAL A 267 -17.89 -14.21 -35.79
CA VAL A 267 -16.93 -15.33 -35.84
C VAL A 267 -16.65 -15.73 -37.28
N VAL A 268 -15.37 -15.79 -37.63
CA VAL A 268 -14.83 -16.23 -38.91
C VAL A 268 -13.92 -17.40 -38.67
N ASP A 269 -14.34 -18.59 -39.05
CA ASP A 269 -13.61 -19.84 -38.78
C ASP A 269 -13.29 -20.03 -37.29
N ASN A 270 -12.10 -19.60 -36.86
CA ASN A 270 -11.63 -19.64 -35.49
C ASN A 270 -11.25 -18.26 -34.92
N VAL A 271 -11.61 -17.16 -35.60
CA VAL A 271 -11.34 -15.80 -35.16
C VAL A 271 -12.65 -15.07 -34.86
N GLY A 272 -12.80 -14.58 -33.65
CA GLY A 272 -13.87 -13.68 -33.23
C GLY A 272 -13.44 -12.22 -33.32
N VAL A 273 -14.21 -11.39 -34.02
CA VAL A 273 -14.02 -9.94 -34.09
C VAL A 273 -15.21 -9.27 -33.43
N MET A 274 -14.95 -8.47 -32.40
CA MET A 274 -15.99 -7.67 -31.76
C MET A 274 -16.23 -6.39 -32.57
N VAL A 275 -17.49 -6.08 -32.85
CA VAL A 275 -17.89 -4.84 -33.52
C VAL A 275 -18.89 -4.06 -32.69
N ASP A 276 -18.88 -2.73 -32.81
CA ASP A 276 -19.90 -1.87 -32.22
C ASP A 276 -21.23 -1.92 -33.00
N VAL A 277 -22.23 -1.17 -32.53
CA VAL A 277 -23.54 -1.03 -33.21
C VAL A 277 -23.43 -0.42 -34.61
N ASN A 278 -22.30 0.21 -34.94
CA ASN A 278 -21.98 0.78 -36.25
C ASN A 278 -21.12 -0.18 -37.11
N GLY A 279 -20.94 -1.43 -36.68
CA GLY A 279 -20.19 -2.44 -37.42
C GLY A 279 -18.69 -2.15 -37.49
N GLN A 280 -18.18 -1.21 -36.70
CA GLN A 280 -16.75 -0.91 -36.61
C GLN A 280 -16.09 -1.87 -35.62
N PRO A 281 -14.92 -2.44 -35.95
CA PRO A 281 -14.21 -3.34 -35.05
C PRO A 281 -13.75 -2.59 -33.79
N VAL A 282 -14.03 -3.16 -32.62
CA VAL A 282 -13.69 -2.62 -31.31
C VAL A 282 -12.95 -3.66 -30.48
N GLY A 283 -11.85 -3.25 -29.85
CA GLY A 283 -11.01 -4.15 -29.04
C GLY A 283 -10.15 -5.11 -29.86
N GLY A 284 -9.61 -6.13 -29.18
CA GLY A 284 -8.78 -7.18 -29.80
C GLY A 284 -9.62 -8.33 -30.39
N SER A 285 -9.00 -9.11 -31.28
CA SER A 285 -9.60 -10.32 -31.82
C SER A 285 -9.45 -11.50 -30.85
N LEU A 286 -10.49 -12.33 -30.74
CA LEU A 286 -10.46 -13.60 -30.01
C LEU A 286 -10.01 -14.72 -30.95
N VAL A 287 -8.92 -15.42 -30.63
CA VAL A 287 -8.45 -16.56 -31.43
C VAL A 287 -8.83 -17.86 -30.72
N PHE A 288 -9.86 -18.52 -31.24
CA PHE A 288 -10.32 -19.81 -30.75
C PHE A 288 -9.34 -20.91 -31.18
N ARG A 289 -9.09 -21.88 -30.29
CA ARG A 289 -8.12 -22.97 -30.53
C ARG A 289 -8.57 -23.87 -31.68
N HIS A 290 -9.87 -24.00 -31.84
CA HIS A 290 -10.54 -24.74 -32.90
C HIS A 290 -11.72 -23.88 -33.38
N GLY A 291 -12.25 -24.16 -34.59
CA GLY A 291 -13.57 -23.61 -34.97
C GLY A 291 -14.67 -24.02 -34.00
N LEU A 292 -15.78 -23.30 -33.94
CA LEU A 292 -16.82 -23.48 -32.92
C LEU A 292 -18.19 -23.84 -33.50
N ASP A 293 -18.97 -24.61 -32.74
CA ASP A 293 -20.36 -24.92 -33.08
C ASP A 293 -21.27 -23.76 -32.69
N SER A 294 -21.05 -23.24 -31.47
CA SER A 294 -21.79 -22.16 -30.85
C SER A 294 -20.92 -21.39 -29.86
N VAL A 295 -21.33 -20.16 -29.54
CA VAL A 295 -20.61 -19.24 -28.65
C VAL A 295 -21.63 -18.44 -27.85
N THR A 296 -21.35 -18.08 -26.59
CA THR A 296 -22.17 -17.20 -25.75
C THR A 296 -21.34 -16.30 -24.84
N GLU A 297 -21.92 -15.18 -24.40
CA GLU A 297 -21.35 -14.35 -23.33
C GLU A 297 -21.55 -15.05 -21.98
N ILE A 298 -20.56 -14.91 -21.09
CA ILE A 298 -20.68 -15.20 -19.67
C ILE A 298 -19.83 -14.17 -18.92
N SER A 299 -20.52 -13.19 -18.35
CA SER A 299 -19.89 -12.08 -17.63
C SER A 299 -18.79 -11.36 -18.44
N SER A 300 -17.57 -11.23 -17.91
CA SER A 300 -16.39 -10.67 -18.60
C SER A 300 -15.75 -11.63 -19.62
N CYS A 301 -16.32 -12.81 -19.79
CA CYS A 301 -15.81 -13.89 -20.63
C CYS A 301 -16.77 -14.30 -21.75
N VAL A 302 -16.27 -15.12 -22.67
CA VAL A 302 -17.02 -15.75 -23.76
C VAL A 302 -16.80 -17.26 -23.71
N ALA A 303 -17.88 -18.03 -23.68
CA ALA A 303 -17.85 -19.48 -23.74
C ALA A 303 -18.04 -19.96 -25.18
N ALA A 304 -17.04 -20.63 -25.74
CA ALA A 304 -17.07 -21.24 -27.06
C ALA A 304 -17.16 -22.76 -26.94
N VAL A 305 -18.10 -23.39 -27.65
CA VAL A 305 -18.35 -24.82 -27.54
C VAL A 305 -18.09 -25.53 -28.87
N ARG A 306 -17.41 -26.67 -28.80
CA ARG A 306 -17.18 -27.56 -29.94
C ARG A 306 -17.03 -29.01 -29.46
N ASP A 307 -17.77 -29.93 -30.09
CA ASP A 307 -17.54 -31.39 -30.00
C ASP A 307 -17.27 -31.92 -28.58
N GLY A 308 -18.14 -31.60 -27.63
CA GLY A 308 -18.02 -32.07 -26.23
C GLY A 308 -17.09 -31.25 -25.32
N LYS A 309 -16.49 -30.16 -25.84
CA LYS A 309 -15.58 -29.26 -25.14
C LYS A 309 -16.13 -27.84 -25.09
N MET A 310 -15.96 -27.16 -23.97
CA MET A 310 -16.26 -25.73 -23.79
C MET A 310 -14.99 -25.00 -23.36
N ASP A 311 -14.53 -24.07 -24.17
CA ASP A 311 -13.41 -23.19 -23.87
C ASP A 311 -13.94 -21.80 -23.47
N VAL A 312 -13.53 -21.31 -22.31
CA VAL A 312 -13.89 -19.99 -21.77
C VAL A 312 -12.73 -19.02 -22.03
N TYR A 313 -13.02 -17.93 -22.74
CA TYR A 313 -12.05 -16.91 -23.15
C TYR A 313 -12.35 -15.59 -22.47
N HIS A 314 -11.31 -14.91 -22.00
CA HIS A 314 -11.46 -13.53 -21.54
C HIS A 314 -11.69 -12.57 -22.72
N LYS A 315 -12.70 -11.70 -22.65
CA LYS A 315 -13.07 -10.80 -23.76
C LYS A 315 -11.94 -9.85 -24.16
N LYS A 316 -11.25 -9.26 -23.18
CA LYS A 316 -10.21 -8.24 -23.44
C LYS A 316 -8.86 -8.84 -23.81
N SER A 317 -8.41 -9.86 -23.07
CA SER A 317 -7.06 -10.43 -23.26
C SER A 317 -7.02 -11.53 -24.33
N GLY A 318 -8.17 -12.07 -24.74
CA GLY A 318 -8.25 -13.16 -25.72
C GLY A 318 -7.65 -14.49 -25.24
N ARG A 319 -7.24 -14.56 -23.97
CA ARG A 319 -6.65 -15.76 -23.38
C ARG A 319 -7.74 -16.77 -23.01
N CYS A 320 -7.54 -18.02 -23.37
CA CYS A 320 -8.37 -19.13 -22.88
C CYS A 320 -8.06 -19.35 -21.40
N ILE A 321 -9.03 -19.06 -20.53
CA ILE A 321 -8.93 -19.21 -19.08
C ILE A 321 -9.25 -20.64 -18.68
N GLN A 322 -10.33 -21.24 -19.17
CA GLN A 322 -10.76 -22.56 -18.73
C GLN A 322 -11.17 -23.42 -19.91
N THR A 323 -10.85 -24.72 -19.87
CA THR A 323 -11.37 -25.72 -20.79
C THR A 323 -12.16 -26.75 -19.97
N VAL A 324 -13.44 -26.91 -20.28
CA VAL A 324 -14.34 -27.86 -19.63
C VAL A 324 -14.68 -28.99 -20.59
N MET A 325 -14.41 -30.22 -20.16
CA MET A 325 -14.77 -31.44 -20.87
C MET A 325 -16.10 -31.97 -20.32
N PHE A 326 -17.14 -32.00 -21.14
CA PHE A 326 -18.48 -32.45 -20.70
C PHE A 326 -19.00 -33.66 -21.48
N ALA A 327 -18.39 -33.96 -22.63
CA ALA A 327 -18.61 -35.19 -23.36
C ALA A 327 -17.30 -35.66 -24.03
N GLY A 328 -17.27 -36.90 -24.53
CA GLY A 328 -16.13 -37.41 -25.29
C GLY A 328 -15.99 -36.72 -26.67
N ASP A 329 -14.88 -36.97 -27.35
CA ASP A 329 -14.70 -36.49 -28.73
C ASP A 329 -15.70 -37.19 -29.68
N GLY A 330 -16.14 -36.49 -30.73
CA GLY A 330 -17.05 -37.03 -31.75
C GLY A 330 -18.54 -37.05 -31.38
N VAL A 331 -18.96 -36.23 -30.42
CA VAL A 331 -20.36 -36.11 -29.98
C VAL A 331 -21.21 -35.30 -30.95
N GLY A 332 -20.58 -34.55 -31.86
CA GLY A 332 -21.23 -33.77 -32.89
C GLY A 332 -21.63 -32.37 -32.42
N GLY A 333 -22.47 -31.69 -33.20
CA GLY A 333 -22.79 -30.28 -33.00
C GLY A 333 -23.40 -29.98 -31.62
N CYS A 334 -22.81 -29.03 -30.92
CA CYS A 334 -23.23 -28.58 -29.60
C CYS A 334 -23.81 -27.16 -29.62
N PHE A 335 -24.77 -26.88 -28.73
CA PHE A 335 -25.38 -25.56 -28.57
C PHE A 335 -25.06 -24.99 -27.20
N VAL A 336 -24.85 -23.68 -27.11
CA VAL A 336 -24.69 -22.97 -25.85
C VAL A 336 -25.58 -21.72 -25.84
N THR A 337 -26.19 -21.44 -24.69
CA THR A 337 -26.97 -20.23 -24.44
C THR A 337 -26.73 -19.73 -23.02
N GLU A 338 -26.69 -18.42 -22.86
CA GLU A 338 -26.88 -17.76 -21.57
C GLU A 338 -28.37 -17.69 -21.19
N GLU A 339 -28.63 -17.28 -19.95
CA GLU A 339 -29.98 -16.99 -19.47
C GLU A 339 -30.45 -15.60 -19.93
N ASP A 340 -31.53 -15.55 -20.73
CA ASP A 340 -31.96 -14.33 -21.44
C ASP A 340 -32.36 -13.14 -20.53
N THR A 341 -32.79 -13.41 -19.30
CA THR A 341 -33.48 -12.44 -18.42
C THR A 341 -33.01 -12.49 -16.97
N GLY A 342 -32.01 -13.31 -16.67
CA GLY A 342 -31.43 -13.45 -15.33
C GLY A 342 -30.16 -12.62 -15.16
N ASN A 343 -29.48 -12.81 -14.02
CA ASN A 343 -28.25 -12.10 -13.67
C ASN A 343 -27.04 -12.42 -14.59
N GLY A 344 -27.19 -13.36 -15.55
CA GLY A 344 -26.13 -13.76 -16.47
C GLY A 344 -25.14 -14.80 -15.90
N ASN A 345 -25.46 -15.36 -14.73
CA ASN A 345 -24.56 -16.26 -13.99
C ASN A 345 -24.68 -17.73 -14.43
N LEU A 346 -25.58 -18.05 -15.36
CA LEU A 346 -25.90 -19.41 -15.79
C LEU A 346 -25.69 -19.57 -17.28
N ILE A 347 -24.99 -20.65 -17.66
CA ILE A 347 -24.88 -21.08 -19.05
C ILE A 347 -25.36 -22.52 -19.21
N PHE A 348 -26.03 -22.77 -20.33
CA PHE A 348 -26.58 -24.08 -20.67
C PHE A 348 -25.92 -24.59 -21.94
N VAL A 349 -25.38 -25.81 -21.88
CA VAL A 349 -24.71 -26.47 -22.99
C VAL A 349 -25.49 -27.73 -23.36
N ALA A 350 -25.83 -27.88 -24.62
CA ALA A 350 -26.55 -29.02 -25.16
C ALA A 350 -25.68 -29.83 -26.12
N THR A 351 -25.53 -31.12 -25.86
CA THR A 351 -25.11 -32.13 -26.86
C THR A 351 -26.35 -32.62 -27.61
N PRO A 352 -26.23 -33.50 -28.63
CA PRO A 352 -27.42 -34.02 -29.29
C PRO A 352 -28.42 -34.72 -28.35
N THR A 353 -28.01 -35.23 -27.18
CA THR A 353 -28.88 -35.99 -26.28
C THR A 353 -28.92 -35.48 -24.83
N LYS A 354 -27.97 -34.64 -24.41
CA LYS A 354 -27.87 -34.18 -23.01
C LYS A 354 -27.81 -32.66 -22.93
N VAL A 355 -28.31 -32.14 -21.81
CA VAL A 355 -28.17 -30.73 -21.43
C VAL A 355 -27.37 -30.65 -20.13
N PHE A 356 -26.36 -29.79 -20.12
CA PHE A 356 -25.51 -29.46 -19.00
C PHE A 356 -25.75 -28.01 -18.59
N CYS A 357 -25.77 -27.76 -17.30
CA CYS A 357 -25.90 -26.44 -16.72
C CYS A 357 -24.60 -26.12 -15.97
N TYR A 358 -24.05 -24.93 -16.19
CA TYR A 358 -22.91 -24.41 -15.44
C TYR A 358 -23.25 -23.08 -14.77
N LEU A 359 -22.69 -22.91 -13.58
CA LEU A 359 -22.75 -21.69 -12.80
C LEU A 359 -21.44 -20.92 -12.93
N GLU A 360 -21.53 -19.61 -13.04
CA GLU A 360 -20.39 -18.71 -12.88
C GLU A 360 -19.89 -18.76 -11.44
N VAL A 361 -18.58 -18.92 -11.28
CA VAL A 361 -17.91 -18.88 -9.98
C VAL A 361 -17.73 -17.41 -9.58
N PRO A 362 -18.18 -16.97 -8.39
CA PRO A 362 -17.93 -15.61 -7.92
C PRO A 362 -16.43 -15.30 -7.87
N TYR A 363 -16.03 -14.08 -8.24
CA TYR A 363 -14.61 -13.69 -8.32
C TYR A 363 -13.84 -13.92 -7.00
N GLU A 364 -14.48 -13.74 -5.85
CA GLU A 364 -13.85 -14.04 -4.55
C GLU A 364 -13.39 -15.50 -4.43
N GLU A 365 -14.22 -16.46 -4.88
CA GLU A 365 -13.85 -17.87 -4.86
C GLU A 365 -12.79 -18.20 -5.91
N GLN A 366 -12.84 -17.53 -7.07
CA GLN A 366 -11.78 -17.66 -8.08
C GLN A 366 -10.42 -17.17 -7.54
N ILE A 367 -10.40 -16.04 -6.83
CA ILE A 367 -9.19 -15.51 -6.19
C ILE A 367 -8.72 -16.48 -5.09
N LYS A 368 -9.62 -16.93 -4.21
CA LYS A 368 -9.28 -17.91 -3.16
C LYS A 368 -8.70 -19.19 -3.77
N GLU A 369 -9.25 -19.68 -4.89
CA GLU A 369 -8.71 -20.84 -5.61
C GLU A 369 -7.29 -20.60 -6.12
N LEU A 370 -7.04 -19.44 -6.75
CA LEU A 370 -5.70 -19.07 -7.22
C LEU A 370 -4.70 -18.96 -6.07
N LEU A 371 -5.11 -18.36 -4.95
CA LEU A 371 -4.27 -18.26 -3.74
C LEU A 371 -3.97 -19.64 -3.15
N ARG A 372 -4.96 -20.55 -3.06
CA ARG A 372 -4.75 -21.95 -2.62
C ARG A 372 -3.82 -22.70 -3.56
N LYS A 373 -3.88 -22.42 -4.87
CA LYS A 373 -2.98 -22.97 -5.89
C LYS A 373 -1.60 -22.29 -5.92
N LYS A 374 -1.36 -21.29 -5.06
CA LYS A 374 -0.13 -20.46 -5.00
C LYS A 374 0.19 -19.70 -6.29
N ASN A 375 -0.84 -19.38 -7.08
CA ASN A 375 -0.68 -18.61 -8.31
C ASN A 375 -0.97 -17.13 -8.05
N PHE A 376 -0.10 -16.50 -7.24
CA PHE A 376 -0.31 -15.16 -6.70
C PHE A 376 -0.35 -14.07 -7.78
N LYS A 377 0.48 -14.20 -8.81
CA LYS A 377 0.51 -13.25 -9.93
C LYS A 377 -0.82 -13.20 -10.66
N GLU A 378 -1.41 -14.36 -10.96
CA GLU A 378 -2.70 -14.43 -11.64
C GLU A 378 -3.84 -13.91 -10.75
N ALA A 379 -3.76 -14.13 -9.44
CA ALA A 379 -4.73 -13.60 -8.48
C ALA A 379 -4.72 -12.07 -8.45
N ILE A 380 -3.54 -11.44 -8.43
CA ILE A 380 -3.40 -9.98 -8.45
C ILE A 380 -3.87 -9.41 -9.79
N THR A 381 -3.43 -9.98 -10.92
CA THR A 381 -3.87 -9.50 -12.24
C THR A 381 -5.39 -9.59 -12.40
N LEU A 382 -6.03 -10.61 -11.82
CA LEU A 382 -7.48 -10.72 -11.83
C LEU A 382 -8.12 -9.55 -11.06
N VAL A 383 -7.62 -9.24 -9.86
CA VAL A 383 -8.20 -8.15 -9.06
C VAL A 383 -8.01 -6.80 -9.77
N GLU A 384 -6.85 -6.56 -10.37
CA GLU A 384 -6.58 -5.35 -11.17
C GLU A 384 -7.51 -5.26 -12.40
N GLU A 385 -7.73 -6.37 -13.11
CA GLU A 385 -8.67 -6.44 -14.23
C GLU A 385 -10.10 -6.09 -13.80
N LEU A 386 -10.56 -6.57 -12.64
CA LEU A 386 -11.90 -6.31 -12.12
C LEU A 386 -12.06 -4.91 -11.54
N GLU A 387 -11.01 -4.35 -10.92
CA GLU A 387 -11.01 -2.96 -10.46
C GLU A 387 -11.12 -2.00 -11.66
N HIS A 388 -10.46 -2.30 -12.78
CA HIS A 388 -10.60 -1.53 -14.02
C HIS A 388 -11.99 -1.64 -14.67
N GLU A 389 -12.79 -2.64 -14.32
CA GLU A 389 -14.15 -2.83 -14.81
C GLU A 389 -15.22 -2.20 -13.90
N ASP A 390 -14.81 -1.48 -12.84
CA ASP A 390 -15.67 -0.97 -11.77
C ASP A 390 -16.53 -2.09 -11.11
N GLU A 391 -16.15 -3.36 -11.31
CA GLU A 391 -16.85 -4.53 -10.75
C GLU A 391 -16.43 -4.80 -9.30
N MET A 392 -15.35 -4.17 -8.82
CA MET A 392 -14.76 -4.43 -7.49
C MET A 392 -14.30 -3.15 -6.76
N PRO A 393 -14.46 -3.09 -5.43
CA PRO A 393 -13.93 -1.99 -4.63
C PRO A 393 -12.40 -2.08 -4.51
N LYS A 394 -11.74 -0.91 -4.55
CA LYS A 394 -10.27 -0.76 -4.49
C LYS A 394 -9.64 -1.43 -3.27
N ASP A 395 -10.38 -1.51 -2.17
CA ASP A 395 -9.94 -2.11 -0.90
C ASP A 395 -9.62 -3.61 -1.05
N VAL A 396 -10.16 -4.29 -2.08
CA VAL A 396 -9.94 -5.72 -2.29
C VAL A 396 -8.54 -6.01 -2.80
N LEU A 397 -7.94 -5.13 -3.61
CA LEU A 397 -6.54 -5.30 -4.03
C LEU A 397 -5.61 -5.23 -2.82
N SER A 398 -5.81 -4.24 -1.96
CA SER A 398 -5.08 -4.12 -0.71
C SER A 398 -5.24 -5.36 0.18
N PHE A 399 -6.46 -5.89 0.29
CA PHE A 399 -6.76 -7.11 1.05
C PHE A 399 -6.03 -8.33 0.47
N VAL A 400 -6.02 -8.49 -0.86
CA VAL A 400 -5.34 -9.60 -1.53
C VAL A 400 -3.83 -9.50 -1.37
N HIS A 401 -3.24 -8.30 -1.41
CA HIS A 401 -1.82 -8.10 -1.10
C HIS A 401 -1.47 -8.57 0.33
N ALA A 402 -2.27 -8.23 1.34
CA ALA A 402 -2.03 -8.72 2.70
C ALA A 402 -2.09 -10.26 2.77
N GLN A 403 -3.09 -10.86 2.11
CA GLN A 403 -3.25 -12.31 2.05
C GLN A 403 -2.09 -13.03 1.38
N VAL A 404 -1.63 -12.52 0.24
CA VAL A 404 -0.45 -13.02 -0.47
C VAL A 404 0.78 -12.89 0.42
N GLY A 405 0.93 -11.76 1.11
CA GLY A 405 2.01 -11.54 2.06
C GLY A 405 2.08 -12.62 3.16
N PHE A 406 0.94 -12.95 3.78
CA PHE A 406 0.91 -14.03 4.78
C PHE A 406 1.22 -15.40 4.19
N LEU A 407 0.66 -15.74 3.03
CA LEU A 407 0.94 -17.03 2.37
C LEU A 407 2.43 -17.20 2.05
N LEU A 408 3.07 -16.15 1.53
CA LEU A 408 4.51 -16.13 1.25
C LEU A 408 5.35 -16.21 2.53
N LEU A 409 4.92 -15.53 3.61
CA LEU A 409 5.61 -15.57 4.90
C LEU A 409 5.66 -17.01 5.46
N PHE A 410 4.54 -17.74 5.41
CA PHE A 410 4.49 -19.13 5.85
C PHE A 410 5.18 -20.11 4.88
N ASP A 411 5.38 -19.71 3.62
CA ASP A 411 6.19 -20.43 2.63
C ASP A 411 7.70 -20.07 2.71
N LEU A 412 8.11 -19.24 3.68
CA LEU A 412 9.49 -18.79 3.95
C LEU A 412 10.06 -17.78 2.93
N HIS A 413 9.22 -17.19 2.08
CA HIS A 413 9.58 -16.12 1.14
C HIS A 413 9.40 -14.73 1.79
N PHE A 414 10.17 -14.44 2.84
CA PHE A 414 9.99 -13.25 3.69
C PHE A 414 10.12 -11.90 2.96
N GLU A 415 11.02 -11.79 1.98
CA GLU A 415 11.21 -10.56 1.23
C GLU A 415 9.99 -10.22 0.36
N GLU A 416 9.50 -11.20 -0.40
CA GLU A 416 8.30 -11.05 -1.23
C GLU A 416 7.06 -10.81 -0.37
N ALA A 417 6.97 -11.50 0.77
CA ALA A 417 5.90 -11.29 1.74
C ALA A 417 5.80 -9.84 2.20
N VAL A 418 6.94 -9.26 2.62
CA VAL A 418 6.98 -7.86 3.08
C VAL A 418 6.77 -6.87 1.94
N ASN A 419 7.25 -7.15 0.73
CA ASN A 419 6.94 -6.32 -0.44
C ASN A 419 5.42 -6.19 -0.66
N HIS A 420 4.66 -7.28 -0.47
CA HIS A 420 3.20 -7.23 -0.53
C HIS A 420 2.55 -6.57 0.69
N PHE A 421 3.08 -6.77 1.91
CA PHE A 421 2.59 -6.04 3.08
C PHE A 421 2.74 -4.52 2.94
N LEU A 422 3.81 -4.04 2.29
CA LEU A 422 4.03 -2.61 2.04
C LEU A 422 3.08 -2.04 0.98
N GLN A 423 2.60 -2.87 0.04
CA GLN A 423 1.59 -2.49 -0.96
C GLN A 423 0.16 -2.48 -0.39
N SER A 424 -0.05 -3.08 0.79
CA SER A 424 -1.36 -3.18 1.42
C SER A 424 -1.60 -2.04 2.41
N GLU A 425 -2.64 -1.24 2.17
CA GLU A 425 -3.15 -0.24 3.10
C GLU A 425 -3.96 -0.89 4.24
N THR A 426 -4.58 -2.03 3.95
CA THR A 426 -5.35 -2.81 4.92
C THR A 426 -4.44 -3.43 5.98
N MET A 427 -3.24 -3.90 5.60
CA MET A 427 -2.30 -4.56 6.51
C MET A 427 -1.86 -3.64 7.66
N GLN A 428 -2.20 -4.01 8.90
CA GLN A 428 -1.84 -3.24 10.09
C GLN A 428 -0.55 -3.75 10.74
N PRO A 429 0.29 -2.87 11.31
CA PRO A 429 1.53 -3.29 11.98
C PRO A 429 1.31 -4.24 13.16
N SER A 430 0.19 -4.12 13.88
CA SER A 430 -0.11 -5.01 14.99
C SER A 430 -0.25 -6.49 14.58
N GLU A 431 -0.54 -6.76 13.31
CA GLU A 431 -0.70 -8.12 12.79
C GLU A 431 0.63 -8.89 12.73
N VAL A 432 1.77 -8.19 12.68
CA VAL A 432 3.09 -8.83 12.72
C VAL A 432 3.62 -9.08 14.14
N PHE A 433 3.00 -8.49 15.17
CA PHE A 433 3.48 -8.57 16.55
C PHE A 433 3.57 -10.02 17.08
N PRO A 434 2.60 -10.92 16.83
CA PRO A 434 2.68 -12.31 17.29
C PRO A 434 3.84 -13.12 16.69
N PHE A 435 4.41 -12.66 15.58
CA PHE A 435 5.60 -13.29 14.99
C PHE A 435 6.87 -12.90 15.73
N ILE A 436 6.88 -11.76 16.44
CA ILE A 436 8.07 -11.22 17.10
C ILE A 436 8.05 -11.56 18.60
N MET A 437 6.88 -11.45 19.23
CA MET A 437 6.71 -11.64 20.66
C MET A 437 5.65 -12.71 20.95
N ARG A 438 5.97 -13.62 21.87
CA ARG A 438 5.04 -14.68 22.28
C ARG A 438 3.84 -14.11 23.02
N ASP A 439 2.68 -14.73 22.80
CA ASP A 439 1.46 -14.43 23.55
C ASP A 439 1.42 -15.20 24.89
N PRO A 440 0.81 -14.63 25.94
CA PRO A 440 0.22 -13.29 26.00
C PRO A 440 1.28 -12.20 26.25
N ASN A 441 1.12 -11.05 25.59
CA ASN A 441 1.90 -9.84 25.78
C ASN A 441 1.01 -8.59 25.82
N ARG A 442 1.61 -7.41 26.05
CA ARG A 442 0.92 -6.12 26.16
C ARG A 442 0.06 -5.76 24.93
N TRP A 443 0.43 -6.25 23.75
CA TRP A 443 -0.23 -5.91 22.48
C TRP A 443 -1.07 -7.04 21.88
N SER A 444 -1.22 -8.20 22.55
CA SER A 444 -2.00 -9.34 22.03
C SER A 444 -3.45 -8.98 21.69
N LEU A 445 -4.05 -8.00 22.37
CA LEU A 445 -5.42 -7.54 22.11
C LEU A 445 -5.52 -6.58 20.90
N LEU A 446 -4.40 -6.06 20.38
CA LEU A 446 -4.37 -5.18 19.22
C LEU A 446 -4.41 -5.92 17.89
N VAL A 447 -4.28 -7.24 17.91
CA VAL A 447 -4.27 -8.08 16.70
C VAL A 447 -5.71 -8.28 16.21
N PRO A 448 -6.07 -7.80 15.01
CA PRO A 448 -7.39 -8.03 14.42
C PRO A 448 -7.69 -9.53 14.26
N ARG A 449 -8.87 -9.96 14.69
CA ARG A 449 -9.31 -11.36 14.56
C ARG A 449 -10.17 -11.56 13.32
N ASN A 450 -10.04 -12.72 12.66
CA ASN A 450 -10.84 -13.15 11.51
C ASN A 450 -10.90 -12.12 10.37
N ARG A 451 -9.81 -11.38 10.18
CA ARG A 451 -9.74 -10.33 9.16
C ARG A 451 -9.68 -10.88 7.74
N TYR A 452 -9.11 -12.08 7.58
CA TYR A 452 -8.77 -12.69 6.30
C TYR A 452 -9.51 -14.02 6.05
N TRP A 453 -9.38 -14.57 4.85
CA TRP A 453 -10.01 -15.84 4.44
C TRP A 453 -9.45 -17.11 5.10
N GLY A 454 -8.56 -17.00 6.09
CA GLY A 454 -8.01 -18.15 6.82
C GLY A 454 -7.26 -19.15 5.93
N LEU A 455 -6.63 -18.66 4.86
CA LEU A 455 -5.87 -19.50 3.91
C LEU A 455 -4.48 -19.86 4.43
N HIS A 456 -4.01 -19.18 5.46
CA HIS A 456 -2.71 -19.38 6.08
C HIS A 456 -2.88 -19.92 7.52
N PRO A 457 -1.86 -20.59 8.08
CA PRO A 457 -1.84 -20.99 9.49
C PRO A 457 -1.99 -19.77 10.44
N PRO A 458 -2.39 -19.99 11.70
CA PRO A 458 -2.43 -18.91 12.68
C PRO A 458 -1.02 -18.33 12.92
N PRO A 459 -0.91 -17.02 13.21
CA PRO A 459 0.37 -16.40 13.58
C PRO A 459 1.07 -17.13 14.72
N ALA A 460 2.37 -17.31 14.59
CA ALA A 460 3.25 -17.93 15.57
C ALA A 460 4.63 -17.23 15.53
N PRO A 461 5.46 -17.32 16.59
CA PRO A 461 6.80 -16.75 16.59
C PRO A 461 7.62 -17.16 15.37
N LEU A 462 8.46 -16.26 14.85
CA LEU A 462 9.26 -16.47 13.65
C LEU A 462 10.08 -17.77 13.71
N GLU A 463 10.60 -18.13 14.88
CA GLU A 463 11.31 -19.39 15.08
C GLU A 463 10.45 -20.60 14.76
N GLU A 464 9.20 -20.62 15.23
CA GLU A 464 8.26 -21.71 14.99
C GLU A 464 7.79 -21.75 13.53
N VAL A 465 7.58 -20.58 12.91
CA VAL A 465 7.24 -20.50 11.48
C VAL A 465 8.37 -21.08 10.62
N VAL A 466 9.62 -20.71 10.89
CA VAL A 466 10.78 -21.25 10.19
C VAL A 466 10.93 -22.75 10.44
N ASP A 467 10.81 -23.19 11.69
CA ASP A 467 10.95 -24.62 12.03
C ASP A 467 9.87 -25.47 11.37
N ASN A 468 8.60 -25.02 11.37
CA ASN A 468 7.50 -25.70 10.70
C ASN A 468 7.64 -25.70 9.16
N GLY A 469 8.11 -24.60 8.59
CA GLY A 469 8.39 -24.50 7.15
C GLY A 469 9.50 -25.46 6.72
N LEU A 470 10.60 -25.54 7.48
CA LEU A 470 11.69 -26.49 7.24
C LEU A 470 11.22 -27.95 7.31
N VAL A 471 10.37 -28.30 8.29
CA VAL A 471 9.76 -29.63 8.38
C VAL A 471 8.90 -29.93 7.15
N THR A 472 8.16 -28.94 6.64
CA THR A 472 7.33 -29.07 5.44
C THR A 472 8.18 -29.31 4.19
N ILE A 473 9.29 -28.57 4.04
CA ILE A 473 10.27 -28.75 2.97
C ILE A 473 10.90 -30.15 3.03
N GLN A 474 11.31 -30.61 4.22
CA GLN A 474 11.88 -31.95 4.41
C GLN A 474 10.88 -33.07 4.05
N ARG A 475 9.62 -32.93 4.46
CA ARG A 475 8.55 -33.86 4.10
C ARG A 475 8.31 -33.88 2.59
N ALA A 476 8.30 -32.72 1.94
CA ALA A 476 8.13 -32.61 0.50
C ALA A 476 9.29 -33.26 -0.27
N LEU A 477 10.53 -33.05 0.16
CA LEU A 477 11.73 -33.73 -0.35
C LEU A 477 11.60 -35.25 -0.28
N PHE A 478 11.08 -35.79 0.83
CA PHE A 478 10.84 -37.22 0.98
C PHE A 478 9.77 -37.75 0.02
N LEU A 479 8.63 -37.05 -0.07
CA LEU A 479 7.53 -37.43 -0.97
C LEU A 479 7.92 -37.40 -2.44
N ARG A 480 8.72 -36.40 -2.85
CA ARG A 480 9.21 -36.31 -4.23
C ARG A 480 10.18 -37.41 -4.58
N LYS A 481 11.04 -37.84 -3.63
CA LYS A 481 11.88 -39.05 -3.78
C LYS A 481 11.04 -40.32 -3.93
N ALA A 482 9.82 -40.34 -3.38
CA ALA A 482 8.85 -41.42 -3.56
C ALA A 482 7.98 -41.27 -4.83
N GLY A 483 8.24 -40.28 -5.69
CA GLY A 483 7.52 -40.07 -6.95
C GLY A 483 6.22 -39.28 -6.83
N VAL A 484 5.95 -38.62 -5.69
CA VAL A 484 4.76 -37.79 -5.47
C VAL A 484 5.09 -36.32 -5.73
N GLU A 485 4.27 -35.64 -6.55
CA GLU A 485 4.41 -34.20 -6.78
C GLU A 485 4.03 -33.39 -5.52
N THR A 486 4.80 -32.37 -5.20
CA THR A 486 4.63 -31.53 -4.00
C THR A 486 4.54 -30.06 -4.38
N ALA A 487 3.72 -29.28 -3.67
CA ALA A 487 3.54 -27.84 -3.90
C ALA A 487 4.63 -26.94 -3.27
N VAL A 488 5.77 -27.51 -2.91
CA VAL A 488 6.93 -26.78 -2.37
C VAL A 488 7.80 -26.34 -3.53
N ASP A 489 8.35 -25.13 -3.44
CA ASP A 489 9.22 -24.53 -4.44
C ASP A 489 10.39 -25.46 -4.80
N ASP A 490 10.60 -25.65 -6.11
CA ASP A 490 11.70 -26.44 -6.66
C ASP A 490 13.07 -25.90 -6.19
N HIS A 491 13.18 -24.59 -5.94
CA HIS A 491 14.41 -23.98 -5.45
C HIS A 491 14.85 -24.54 -4.10
N PHE A 492 13.93 -24.63 -3.12
CA PHE A 492 14.23 -25.19 -1.79
C PHE A 492 14.52 -26.68 -1.81
N ILE A 493 14.04 -27.40 -2.83
CA ILE A 493 14.31 -28.82 -3.02
C ILE A 493 15.73 -29.04 -3.54
N LEU A 494 16.22 -28.14 -4.40
CA LEU A 494 17.59 -28.20 -4.93
C LEU A 494 18.62 -27.71 -3.92
N ASN A 495 18.30 -26.63 -3.18
CA ASN A 495 19.16 -26.01 -2.18
C ASN A 495 18.39 -25.85 -0.86
N PRO A 496 18.48 -26.81 0.07
CA PRO A 496 17.77 -26.70 1.34
C PRO A 496 18.30 -25.50 2.13
N PRO A 497 17.42 -24.58 2.55
CA PRO A 497 17.83 -23.35 3.21
C PRO A 497 18.32 -23.63 4.63
N ASN A 498 19.30 -22.84 5.08
CA ASN A 498 19.78 -22.88 6.45
C ASN A 498 18.82 -22.14 7.40
N ARG A 499 18.60 -22.69 8.59
CA ARG A 499 17.73 -22.09 9.61
C ARG A 499 18.18 -20.70 10.03
N ALA A 500 19.49 -20.49 10.20
CA ALA A 500 20.03 -19.20 10.62
C ALA A 500 19.76 -18.12 9.57
N ASP A 501 20.04 -18.42 8.29
CA ASP A 501 19.85 -17.49 7.17
C ASP A 501 18.38 -17.13 6.98
N LEU A 502 17.46 -18.09 7.17
CA LEU A 502 16.02 -17.84 7.13
C LEU A 502 15.56 -16.94 8.27
N LEU A 503 16.05 -17.16 9.50
CA LEU A 503 15.71 -16.29 10.63
C LEU A 503 16.28 -14.89 10.46
N GLU A 504 17.51 -14.77 10.01
CA GLU A 504 18.10 -13.47 9.69
C GLU A 504 17.27 -12.73 8.63
N SER A 505 16.90 -13.42 7.54
CA SER A 505 16.04 -12.89 6.49
C SER A 505 14.66 -12.47 7.01
N ALA A 506 14.03 -13.31 7.84
CA ALA A 506 12.74 -13.00 8.45
C ALA A 506 12.81 -11.74 9.33
N ILE A 507 13.80 -11.68 10.22
CA ILE A 507 13.99 -10.54 11.14
C ILE A 507 14.28 -9.26 10.33
N ARG A 508 15.17 -9.32 9.34
CA ARG A 508 15.53 -8.17 8.49
C ARG A 508 14.32 -7.62 7.72
N ASN A 509 13.47 -8.49 7.20
CA ASN A 509 12.26 -8.09 6.50
C ASN A 509 11.18 -7.54 7.46
N MET A 510 11.05 -8.10 8.67
CA MET A 510 10.17 -7.53 9.70
C MET A 510 10.62 -6.14 10.15
N ILE A 511 11.93 -5.92 10.32
CA ILE A 511 12.51 -4.60 10.59
C ILE A 511 12.07 -3.61 9.50
N ARG A 512 12.30 -3.96 8.22
CA ARG A 512 11.93 -3.12 7.08
C ARG A 512 10.44 -2.74 7.07
N TYR A 513 9.56 -3.68 7.41
CA TYR A 513 8.12 -3.42 7.48
C TYR A 513 7.75 -2.49 8.65
N LEU A 514 8.33 -2.70 9.84
CA LEU A 514 8.07 -1.87 11.02
C LEU A 514 8.64 -0.45 10.87
N GLU A 515 9.83 -0.30 10.30
CA GLU A 515 10.43 1.01 9.98
C GLU A 515 9.53 1.82 9.04
N ALA A 516 9.04 1.20 7.96
CA ALA A 516 8.10 1.85 7.06
C ALA A 516 6.77 2.21 7.75
N SER A 517 6.37 1.41 8.74
CA SER A 517 5.16 1.63 9.51
C SER A 517 5.24 2.81 10.49
N ARG A 518 6.46 3.21 10.93
CA ARG A 518 6.64 4.40 11.80
C ARG A 518 6.14 5.69 11.16
N ASN A 519 6.14 5.76 9.83
CA ASN A 519 5.68 6.93 9.07
C ASN A 519 4.15 6.94 8.83
N LYS A 520 3.42 5.91 9.28
CA LYS A 520 1.97 5.82 9.12
C LYS A 520 1.24 6.46 10.31
N ASP A 521 0.02 6.92 10.08
CA ASP A 521 -0.86 7.41 11.13
C ASP A 521 -1.42 6.26 11.98
N LEU A 522 -0.70 5.92 13.05
CA LEU A 522 -1.03 4.84 13.97
C LEU A 522 -1.55 5.34 15.32
N THR A 523 -2.36 4.53 16.00
CA THR A 523 -2.77 4.78 17.38
C THR A 523 -1.58 4.66 18.34
N LEU A 524 -1.64 5.33 19.49
CA LEU A 524 -0.54 5.34 20.47
C LEU A 524 -0.09 3.93 20.87
N SER A 525 -1.03 3.03 21.18
CA SER A 525 -0.70 1.65 21.58
C SER A 525 -0.03 0.84 20.46
N VAL A 526 -0.34 1.12 19.19
CA VAL A 526 0.34 0.47 18.06
C VAL A 526 1.74 1.08 17.87
N ARG A 527 1.92 2.40 18.02
CA ARG A 527 3.26 3.03 18.00
C ARG A 527 4.17 2.47 19.09
N GLU A 528 3.64 2.28 20.30
CA GLU A 528 4.36 1.62 21.40
C GLU A 528 4.86 0.23 20.99
N GLY A 529 3.99 -0.58 20.37
CA GLY A 529 4.34 -1.91 19.90
C GLY A 529 5.36 -1.91 18.77
N VAL A 530 5.20 -1.01 17.78
CA VAL A 530 6.14 -0.87 16.66
C VAL A 530 7.54 -0.53 17.17
N ASP A 531 7.69 0.52 17.97
CA ASP A 531 9.01 0.97 18.41
C ASP A 531 9.67 -0.02 19.38
N THR A 532 8.88 -0.61 20.29
CA THR A 532 9.41 -1.60 21.24
C THR A 532 9.84 -2.88 20.54
N LEU A 533 9.02 -3.44 19.64
CA LEU A 533 9.38 -4.66 18.91
C LEU A 533 10.50 -4.42 17.90
N LEU A 534 10.61 -3.22 17.34
CA LEU A 534 11.75 -2.84 16.51
C LEU A 534 13.06 -2.91 17.29
N MET A 535 13.07 -2.50 18.57
CA MET A 535 14.23 -2.67 19.46
C MET A 535 14.57 -4.16 19.69
N TYR A 536 13.57 -5.03 19.90
CA TYR A 536 13.79 -6.49 20.00
C TYR A 536 14.44 -7.06 18.73
N LEU A 537 13.97 -6.65 17.56
CA LEU A 537 14.49 -7.12 16.27
C LEU A 537 15.91 -6.60 15.99
N TYR A 538 16.18 -5.31 16.24
CA TYR A 538 17.53 -4.76 16.11
C TYR A 538 18.52 -5.48 17.03
N ARG A 539 18.11 -5.76 18.28
CA ARG A 539 18.91 -6.57 19.21
C ARG A 539 19.15 -7.98 18.68
N ALA A 540 18.14 -8.63 18.12
CA ALA A 540 18.28 -9.98 17.56
C ALA A 540 19.31 -10.08 16.43
N LEU A 541 19.50 -9.00 15.65
CA LEU A 541 20.56 -8.90 14.62
C LEU A 541 21.82 -8.16 15.09
N ASN A 542 21.92 -7.80 16.37
CA ASN A 542 23.02 -7.02 16.94
C ASN A 542 23.29 -5.68 16.19
N LEU A 543 22.21 -5.00 15.75
CA LEU A 543 22.26 -3.71 15.07
C LEU A 543 22.36 -2.55 16.07
N VAL A 544 23.48 -2.51 16.81
CA VAL A 544 23.68 -1.56 17.93
C VAL A 544 23.50 -0.10 17.52
N SER A 545 23.96 0.29 16.32
CA SER A 545 23.82 1.67 15.83
C SER A 545 22.37 2.09 15.66
N GLU A 546 21.52 1.21 15.10
CA GLU A 546 20.10 1.51 14.91
C GLU A 546 19.34 1.48 16.25
N MET A 547 19.76 0.63 17.19
CA MET A 547 19.23 0.65 18.57
C MET A 547 19.50 2.00 19.26
N GLU A 548 20.75 2.47 19.24
CA GLU A 548 21.13 3.75 19.84
C GLU A 548 20.43 4.92 19.17
N LYS A 549 20.30 4.89 17.84
CA LYS A 549 19.58 5.90 17.06
C LYS A 549 18.08 5.92 17.36
N LEU A 550 17.44 4.76 17.49
CA LEU A 550 16.04 4.67 17.90
C LEU A 550 15.83 5.18 19.32
N ALA A 551 16.72 4.81 20.25
CA ALA A 551 16.65 5.23 21.64
C ALA A 551 16.90 6.73 21.85
N SER A 552 17.78 7.34 21.04
CA SER A 552 18.10 8.78 21.12
C SER A 552 17.10 9.66 20.37
N SER A 553 16.42 9.15 19.35
CA SER A 553 15.38 9.87 18.60
C SER A 553 13.99 9.80 19.26
N GLU A 554 13.04 10.59 18.78
CA GLU A 554 11.64 10.49 19.24
C GLU A 554 11.09 9.08 19.02
N ASN A 555 10.69 8.44 20.11
CA ASN A 555 10.23 7.05 20.12
C ASN A 555 9.12 6.83 21.16
N TYR A 556 8.33 5.79 20.93
CA TYR A 556 7.26 5.31 21.79
C TYR A 556 7.62 4.02 22.52
N CYS A 557 8.92 3.69 22.62
CA CYS A 557 9.41 2.48 23.30
C CYS A 557 8.90 2.38 24.75
N VAL A 558 8.50 1.18 25.15
CA VAL A 558 8.08 0.86 26.52
C VAL A 558 9.30 0.42 27.33
N VAL A 559 9.71 1.25 28.29
CA VAL A 559 10.94 1.03 29.08
C VAL A 559 10.87 -0.23 29.93
N GLU A 560 9.71 -0.52 30.53
CA GLU A 560 9.50 -1.69 31.41
C GLU A 560 9.78 -3.03 30.70
N GLU A 561 9.50 -3.12 29.40
CA GLU A 561 9.75 -4.31 28.59
C GLU A 561 11.23 -4.40 28.16
N LEU A 562 11.88 -3.26 27.93
CA LEU A 562 13.24 -3.18 27.39
C LEU A 562 14.35 -3.11 28.45
N GLU A 563 14.04 -2.70 29.68
CA GLU A 563 15.02 -2.52 30.76
C GLU A 563 15.80 -3.82 31.01
N ASN A 564 15.10 -4.92 31.30
CA ASN A 564 15.74 -6.22 31.54
C ASN A 564 16.42 -6.76 30.29
N LEU A 565 15.80 -6.58 29.11
CA LEU A 565 16.33 -7.07 27.84
C LEU A 565 17.70 -6.44 27.53
N LEU A 566 17.82 -5.12 27.69
CA LEU A 566 19.03 -4.37 27.36
C LEU A 566 20.11 -4.51 28.45
N ASP A 567 19.71 -4.63 29.72
CA ASP A 567 20.64 -4.82 30.84
C ASP A 567 21.31 -6.20 30.80
N GLU A 568 20.51 -7.28 30.68
CA GLU A 568 21.03 -8.65 30.61
C GLU A 568 21.94 -8.90 29.39
N THR A 569 21.71 -8.18 28.30
CA THR A 569 22.49 -8.30 27.06
C THR A 569 23.70 -7.36 27.01
N GLY A 570 23.85 -6.46 27.99
CA GLY A 570 24.98 -5.54 28.08
C GLY A 570 24.88 -4.32 27.15
N HIS A 571 23.71 -4.06 26.55
CA HIS A 571 23.45 -2.87 25.72
C HIS A 571 23.11 -1.64 26.55
N LEU A 572 23.95 -1.35 27.55
CA LEU A 572 23.75 -0.30 28.55
C LEU A 572 23.69 1.10 27.93
N ARG A 573 24.44 1.35 26.85
CA ARG A 573 24.43 2.66 26.17
C ARG A 573 23.07 2.97 25.55
N THR A 574 22.49 1.99 24.85
CA THR A 574 21.12 2.09 24.33
C THR A 574 20.12 2.34 25.45
N LEU A 575 20.25 1.63 26.57
CA LEU A 575 19.37 1.80 27.73
C LEU A 575 19.51 3.22 28.35
N ALA A 576 20.74 3.75 28.41
CA ALA A 576 20.99 5.11 28.90
C ALA A 576 20.34 6.18 27.99
N PHE A 577 20.45 6.03 26.67
CA PHE A 577 19.75 6.89 25.71
C PHE A 577 18.23 6.81 25.87
N LEU A 578 17.69 5.60 26.04
CA LEU A 578 16.26 5.39 26.23
C LEU A 578 15.76 6.08 27.51
N TYR A 579 16.48 5.95 28.62
CA TYR A 579 16.12 6.64 29.85
C TYR A 579 16.16 8.15 29.72
N ALA A 580 17.20 8.69 29.06
CA ALA A 580 17.33 10.12 28.84
C ALA A 580 16.14 10.66 28.02
N ASN A 581 15.77 9.97 26.93
CA ASN A 581 14.65 10.38 26.08
C ASN A 581 13.29 10.33 26.80
N LYS A 582 13.13 9.40 27.75
CA LYS A 582 11.91 9.28 28.58
C LYS A 582 11.90 10.17 29.83
N GLY A 583 12.91 11.03 30.01
CA GLY A 583 13.03 11.92 31.17
C GLY A 583 13.43 11.23 32.48
N MET A 584 13.86 9.98 32.44
CA MET A 584 14.33 9.22 33.61
C MET A 584 15.80 9.52 33.90
N ASN A 585 16.11 10.80 34.13
CA ASN A 585 17.48 11.33 34.16
C ASN A 585 18.38 10.64 35.21
N SER A 586 17.85 10.33 36.39
CA SER A 586 18.60 9.65 37.45
C SER A 586 19.09 8.26 37.03
N LYS A 587 18.22 7.46 36.41
CA LYS A 587 18.59 6.14 35.87
C LYS A 587 19.59 6.26 34.72
N ALA A 588 19.38 7.20 33.80
CA ALA A 588 20.28 7.45 32.67
C ALA A 588 21.71 7.78 33.15
N LEU A 589 21.82 8.76 34.06
CA LEU A 589 23.11 9.21 34.60
C LEU A 589 23.82 8.14 35.43
N ALA A 590 23.09 7.28 36.14
CA ALA A 590 23.66 6.14 36.83
C ALA A 590 24.34 5.17 35.84
N ILE A 591 23.71 4.89 34.70
CA ILE A 591 24.30 4.04 33.66
C ILE A 591 25.49 4.72 32.99
N TRP A 592 25.40 6.01 32.64
CA TRP A 592 26.54 6.75 32.07
C TRP A 592 27.75 6.74 33.01
N ARG A 593 27.53 6.85 34.32
CA ARG A 593 28.58 6.73 35.33
C ARG A 593 29.20 5.33 35.38
N ILE A 594 28.40 4.27 35.24
CA ILE A 594 28.90 2.88 35.17
C ILE A 594 29.74 2.70 33.90
N LEU A 595 29.26 3.19 32.76
CA LEU A 595 29.95 3.13 31.48
C LEU A 595 31.31 3.84 31.56
N ALA A 596 31.35 5.08 32.05
CA ALA A 596 32.59 5.85 32.22
C ALA A 596 33.64 5.09 33.05
N ARG A 597 33.23 4.41 34.13
CA ARG A 597 34.11 3.61 35.00
C ARG A 597 34.59 2.32 34.35
N ASN A 598 33.70 1.59 33.69
CA ASN A 598 34.05 0.32 33.05
C ASN A 598 35.05 0.51 31.90
N TYR A 599 34.97 1.65 31.20
CA TYR A 599 35.96 2.04 30.19
C TYR A 599 37.33 2.39 30.78
N SER A 600 37.44 2.71 32.08
CA SER A 600 38.73 2.96 32.75
C SER A 600 39.59 1.70 32.93
N SER A 601 38.99 0.50 32.82
CA SER A 601 39.63 -0.78 33.16
C SER A 601 39.96 -1.68 31.96
N GLY A 602 39.67 -1.27 30.72
CA GLY A 602 39.99 -2.03 29.52
C GLY A 602 41.43 -1.82 29.05
N PRO A 603 42.20 -2.86 28.69
CA PRO A 603 43.48 -2.65 28.02
C PRO A 603 43.20 -1.95 26.68
N ARG A 604 43.85 -0.78 26.45
CA ARG A 604 43.85 -0.09 25.15
C ARG A 604 44.23 -1.10 24.07
N LYS A 605 43.25 -1.64 23.35
CA LYS A 605 43.48 -2.45 22.16
C LYS A 605 43.40 -1.50 20.99
N ASP A 606 44.57 -1.11 20.52
CA ASP A 606 44.77 -0.48 19.23
C ASP A 606 44.28 -1.46 18.15
N HIS A 607 43.04 -1.29 17.70
CA HIS A 607 42.59 -1.90 16.45
C HIS A 607 43.13 -1.06 15.30
N VAL A 608 44.34 -1.42 14.85
CA VAL A 608 44.82 -1.04 13.52
C VAL A 608 43.94 -1.76 12.50
N MET A 609 43.17 -0.99 11.72
CA MET A 609 42.58 -1.46 10.47
C MET A 609 43.01 -0.52 9.34
N GLU A 610 43.68 -1.12 8.36
CA GLU A 610 44.04 -0.53 7.08
C GLU A 610 42.77 -0.09 6.32
N ASN A 611 42.63 1.20 6.05
CA ASN A 611 42.42 1.73 4.69
C ASN A 611 42.29 3.26 4.73
N GLY A 612 43.08 3.92 3.89
CA GLY A 612 43.19 5.37 3.85
C GLY A 612 41.94 6.04 3.30
N GLN A 613 41.33 6.88 4.14
CA GLN A 613 40.67 8.14 3.78
C GLN A 613 40.66 9.01 5.05
N THR A 614 41.60 9.95 5.10
CA THR A 614 41.77 10.92 6.20
C THR A 614 40.63 11.92 6.20
N THR A 615 39.63 11.66 7.04
CA THR A 615 38.79 12.71 7.64
C THR A 615 39.30 12.86 9.07
N THR A 616 39.83 14.03 9.41
CA THR A 616 40.27 14.38 10.76
C THR A 616 39.04 14.49 11.68
N VAL A 617 38.55 13.35 12.15
CA VAL A 617 37.61 13.27 13.26
C VAL A 617 38.44 12.78 14.44
N THR A 618 38.64 13.65 15.41
CA THR A 618 39.17 13.31 16.73
C THR A 618 38.35 12.14 17.27
N SER A 619 38.96 10.95 17.32
CA SER A 619 38.34 9.76 17.88
C SER A 619 38.15 9.96 19.38
N LEU A 620 37.05 10.61 19.77
CA LEU A 620 36.69 10.83 21.16
C LEU A 620 36.67 9.50 21.91
N SER A 621 37.27 9.47 23.09
CA SER A 621 37.29 8.27 23.92
C SER A 621 35.86 7.90 24.35
N ALA A 622 35.60 6.61 24.59
CA ALA A 622 34.29 6.17 25.07
C ALA A 622 33.88 6.81 26.42
N GLN A 623 34.86 7.29 27.19
CA GLN A 623 34.67 8.07 28.41
C GLN A 623 34.20 9.50 28.10
N GLU A 624 34.81 10.16 27.12
CA GLU A 624 34.39 11.49 26.65
C GLU A 624 32.97 11.43 26.09
N ILE A 625 32.59 10.37 25.37
CA ILE A 625 31.21 10.18 24.90
C ILE A 625 30.23 10.09 26.08
N ALA A 626 30.55 9.28 27.10
CA ALA A 626 29.70 9.17 28.29
C ALA A 626 29.59 10.49 29.06
N ALA A 627 30.69 11.23 29.21
CA ALA A 627 30.72 12.55 29.81
C ALA A 627 29.92 13.58 29.00
N THR A 628 30.01 13.53 27.66
CA THR A 628 29.29 14.41 26.73
C THR A 628 27.78 14.17 26.76
N GLU A 629 27.33 12.91 26.80
CA GLU A 629 25.90 12.63 26.88
C GLU A 629 25.34 12.92 28.27
N ALA A 630 26.10 12.64 29.34
CA ALA A 630 25.71 13.01 30.69
C ALA A 630 25.64 14.53 30.87
N SER A 631 26.59 15.29 30.30
CA SER A 631 26.60 16.76 30.40
C SER A 631 25.37 17.37 29.74
N LYS A 632 24.94 16.87 28.57
CA LYS A 632 23.68 17.30 27.91
C LYS A 632 22.46 17.15 28.83
N ILE A 633 22.33 16.01 29.52
CA ILE A 633 21.23 15.78 30.47
C ILE A 633 21.32 16.76 31.66
N LEU A 634 22.53 16.97 32.19
CA LEU A 634 22.74 17.85 33.34
C LEU A 634 22.61 19.34 33.01
N GLU A 635 22.88 19.76 31.77
CA GLU A 635 22.68 21.13 31.28
C GLU A 635 21.21 21.58 31.40
N GLU A 636 20.27 20.65 31.26
CA GLU A 636 18.82 20.89 31.34
C GLU A 636 18.22 20.55 32.72
N CYS A 637 18.96 19.83 33.56
CA CYS A 637 18.50 19.38 34.86
C CYS A 637 18.58 20.50 35.92
N SER A 638 17.45 20.77 36.59
CA SER A 638 17.35 21.76 37.69
C SER A 638 17.50 21.12 39.10
N ASP A 639 17.62 19.79 39.20
CA ASP A 639 17.85 19.11 40.48
C ASP A 639 19.32 19.30 40.92
N GLN A 640 19.52 20.18 41.91
CA GLN A 640 20.85 20.54 42.41
C GLN A 640 21.61 19.32 42.95
N ASP A 641 20.96 18.43 43.69
CA ASP A 641 21.64 17.29 44.31
C ASP A 641 22.11 16.29 43.24
N LEU A 642 21.28 16.06 42.22
CA LEU A 642 21.62 15.18 41.11
C LEU A 642 22.77 15.75 40.26
N VAL A 643 22.73 17.05 39.96
CA VAL A 643 23.80 17.73 39.20
C VAL A 643 25.12 17.64 39.96
N LEU A 644 25.15 17.99 41.24
CA LEU A 644 26.37 17.95 42.04
C LEU A 644 26.90 16.53 42.24
N GLN A 645 26.01 15.53 42.39
CA GLN A 645 26.41 14.13 42.51
C GLN A 645 27.16 13.61 41.27
N HIS A 646 26.69 13.99 40.07
CA HIS A 646 27.29 13.55 38.81
C HIS A 646 28.36 14.51 38.27
N PHE A 647 28.45 15.73 38.78
CA PHE A 647 29.48 16.69 38.41
C PHE A 647 30.91 16.18 38.65
N TYR A 648 31.16 15.52 39.80
CA TYR A 648 32.51 15.10 40.21
C TYR A 648 33.23 14.27 39.15
N TRP A 649 32.57 13.23 38.61
CA TRP A 649 33.20 12.32 37.66
C TRP A 649 33.29 12.92 36.25
N ILE A 650 32.39 13.84 35.88
CA ILE A 650 32.51 14.56 34.60
C ILE A 650 33.73 15.48 34.67
N ALA A 651 33.89 16.21 35.77
CA ALA A 651 35.06 17.05 35.99
C ALA A 651 36.38 16.28 36.04
N ASP A 652 36.37 14.99 36.36
CA ASP A 652 37.57 14.13 36.33
C ASP A 652 37.94 13.72 34.90
N ILE A 653 36.98 13.67 33.99
CA ILE A 653 37.17 13.27 32.58
C ILE A 653 37.44 14.49 31.71
N ASP A 654 36.57 15.50 31.80
CA ASP A 654 36.61 16.69 30.95
C ASP A 654 36.16 17.92 31.77
N GLN A 655 37.10 18.84 31.98
CA GLN A 655 36.86 20.05 32.76
C GLN A 655 36.03 21.10 32.00
N VAL A 656 36.11 21.13 30.67
CA VAL A 656 35.35 22.06 29.82
C VAL A 656 33.87 21.69 29.86
N LEU A 657 33.55 20.40 29.72
CA LEU A 657 32.18 19.91 29.89
C LEU A 657 31.65 20.16 31.31
N ALA A 658 32.48 19.99 32.33
CA ALA A 658 32.10 20.25 33.71
C ALA A 658 31.74 21.73 33.95
N VAL A 659 32.53 22.66 33.40
CA VAL A 659 32.19 24.09 33.41
C VAL A 659 30.87 24.33 32.69
N LYS A 660 30.72 23.80 31.47
CA LYS A 660 29.51 23.96 30.66
C LYS A 660 28.25 23.50 31.38
N VAL A 661 28.35 22.38 32.12
CA VAL A 661 27.27 21.93 33.00
C VAL A 661 26.97 22.99 34.05
N LEU A 662 27.95 23.49 34.80
CA LEU A 662 27.70 24.48 35.86
C LEU A 662 27.14 25.81 35.35
N THR A 663 27.55 26.25 34.15
CA THR A 663 27.19 27.55 33.56
C THR A 663 26.04 27.48 32.56
N SER A 664 25.30 26.37 32.50
CA SER A 664 24.20 26.20 31.54
C SER A 664 23.04 27.16 31.81
N GLU A 665 22.66 27.94 30.79
CA GLU A 665 21.49 28.83 30.79
C GLU A 665 20.18 28.10 30.47
N LYS A 666 20.23 26.81 30.12
CA LYS A 666 19.05 26.03 29.71
C LYS A 666 18.13 25.63 30.86
N ARG A 667 18.55 25.83 32.12
CA ARG A 667 17.79 25.41 33.30
C ARG A 667 16.64 26.37 33.61
N GLU A 668 15.57 25.82 34.15
CA GLU A 668 14.46 26.63 34.69
C GLU A 668 14.86 27.29 36.02
N GLU A 669 15.56 26.54 36.89
CA GLU A 669 16.09 27.03 38.16
C GLU A 669 17.61 26.89 38.20
N GLN A 670 18.29 28.02 38.43
CA GLN A 670 19.74 28.07 38.49
C GLN A 670 20.28 27.52 39.81
N LEU A 671 21.41 26.83 39.74
CA LEU A 671 22.07 26.22 40.90
C LEU A 671 22.51 27.28 41.92
N SER A 672 22.45 26.97 43.21
CA SER A 672 22.91 27.92 44.22
C SER A 672 24.44 28.11 44.16
N PRO A 673 24.96 29.35 44.00
CA PRO A 673 26.39 29.59 43.87
C PRO A 673 27.21 29.06 45.05
N ALA A 674 26.67 29.16 46.27
CA ALA A 674 27.33 28.68 47.48
C ALA A 674 27.50 27.15 47.49
N ALA A 675 26.49 26.38 47.06
CA ALA A 675 26.58 24.92 47.02
C ALA A 675 27.52 24.45 45.91
N VAL A 676 27.49 25.09 44.74
CA VAL A 676 28.40 24.78 43.63
C VAL A 676 29.85 25.04 44.04
N LEU A 677 30.15 26.21 44.62
CA LEU A 677 31.50 26.53 45.09
C LEU A 677 31.99 25.60 46.20
N ALA A 678 31.09 25.07 47.04
CA ALA A 678 31.42 24.07 48.06
C ALA A 678 31.65 22.67 47.46
N ALA A 679 31.01 22.36 46.33
CA ALA A 679 31.10 21.06 45.68
C ALA A 679 32.33 20.92 44.78
N ILE A 680 32.85 22.01 44.19
CA ILE A 680 34.05 21.97 43.34
C ILE A 680 35.27 21.55 44.18
N ASP A 681 36.02 20.55 43.69
CA ASP A 681 37.26 20.11 44.34
C ASP A 681 38.24 21.29 44.43
N PRO A 682 38.78 21.63 45.62
CA PRO A 682 39.73 22.73 45.77
C PRO A 682 40.98 22.60 44.90
N LYS A 683 41.32 21.40 44.41
CA LYS A 683 42.42 21.18 43.46
C LYS A 683 42.07 21.58 42.02
N LYS A 684 40.80 21.66 41.65
CA LYS A 684 40.34 22.02 40.29
C LYS A 684 40.09 23.52 40.20
N ILE A 685 41.18 24.27 40.36
CA ILE A 685 41.15 25.72 40.50
C ILE A 685 40.58 26.40 39.24
N GLU A 686 40.88 25.88 38.05
CA GLU A 686 40.42 26.48 36.79
C GLU A 686 38.90 26.43 36.61
N ILE A 687 38.25 25.31 36.96
CA ILE A 687 36.78 25.20 36.93
C ILE A 687 36.17 26.23 37.90
N ARG A 688 36.75 26.35 39.11
CA ARG A 688 36.30 27.32 40.11
C ARG A 688 36.45 28.76 39.63
N GLN A 689 37.58 29.08 39.02
CA GLN A 689 37.82 30.40 38.42
C GLN A 689 36.81 30.68 37.31
N ARG A 690 36.54 29.71 36.41
CA ARG A 690 35.62 29.92 35.29
C ARG A 690 34.18 30.10 35.73
N TYR A 691 33.77 29.38 36.77
CA TYR A 691 32.45 29.55 37.37
C TYR A 691 32.30 30.90 38.09
N LEU A 692 33.33 31.34 38.83
CA LEU A 692 33.34 32.68 39.44
C LEU A 692 33.32 33.79 38.38
N GLN A 693 34.08 33.63 37.30
CA GLN A 693 34.05 34.55 36.16
C GLN A 693 32.65 34.61 35.54
N TRP A 694 32.00 33.46 35.33
CA TRP A 694 30.62 33.42 34.82
C TRP A 694 29.63 34.12 35.75
N LEU A 695 29.74 33.93 37.07
CA LEU A 695 28.89 34.64 38.03
C LEU A 695 29.07 36.17 37.95
N ILE A 696 30.29 36.63 37.71
CA ILE A 696 30.61 38.07 37.69
C ILE A 696 30.25 38.70 36.34
N GLU A 697 30.67 38.08 35.23
CA GLU A 697 30.59 38.66 33.89
C GLU A 697 29.27 38.30 33.18
N ASP A 698 28.85 37.04 33.25
CA ASP A 698 27.68 36.56 32.51
C ASP A 698 26.37 36.68 33.32
N GLN A 699 26.45 36.62 34.66
CA GLN A 699 25.28 36.80 35.56
C GLN A 699 25.23 38.17 36.25
N ASP A 700 26.16 39.08 35.93
CA ASP A 700 26.23 40.45 36.48
C ASP A 700 26.15 40.50 38.03
N SER A 701 26.75 39.53 38.73
CA SER A 701 26.70 39.49 40.20
C SER A 701 27.53 40.61 40.83
N ASN A 702 26.87 41.43 41.64
CA ASN A 702 27.51 42.51 42.41
C ASN A 702 27.98 42.08 43.83
N ASP A 703 27.98 40.77 44.12
CA ASP A 703 28.42 40.26 45.43
C ASP A 703 29.95 40.39 45.59
N THR A 704 30.37 41.27 46.49
CA THR A 704 31.79 41.55 46.77
C THR A 704 32.58 40.31 47.20
N GLN A 705 31.92 39.30 47.77
CA GLN A 705 32.56 38.04 48.14
C GLN A 705 33.04 37.25 46.92
N PHE A 706 32.25 37.20 45.84
CA PHE A 706 32.64 36.50 44.62
C PHE A 706 33.78 37.21 43.90
N HIS A 707 33.72 38.54 43.82
CA HIS A 707 34.80 39.36 43.24
C HIS A 707 36.12 39.19 44.01
N THR A 708 36.06 39.22 45.34
CA THR A 708 37.25 39.00 46.19
C THR A 708 37.78 37.58 46.07
N MET A 709 36.89 36.57 46.06
CA MET A 709 37.27 35.16 45.89
C MET A 709 37.93 34.92 44.53
N TYR A 710 37.44 35.54 43.46
CA TYR A 710 38.00 35.43 42.12
C TYR A 710 39.38 36.09 42.03
N ALA A 711 39.52 37.33 42.52
CA ALA A 711 40.82 38.02 42.57
C ALA A 711 41.86 37.22 43.35
N LEU A 712 41.51 36.70 44.53
CA LEU A 712 42.41 35.89 45.35
C LEU A 712 42.76 34.57 44.66
N SER A 713 41.80 33.93 43.98
CA SER A 713 42.07 32.68 43.26
C SER A 713 43.00 32.88 42.07
N LEU A 714 42.83 33.97 41.31
CA LEU A 714 43.71 34.33 40.20
C LEU A 714 45.11 34.72 40.70
N ALA A 715 45.19 35.48 41.79
CA ALA A 715 46.46 35.86 42.40
C ALA A 715 47.26 34.65 42.89
N LYS A 716 46.61 33.67 43.54
CA LYS A 716 47.26 32.42 43.94
C LYS A 716 47.81 31.64 42.75
N SER A 717 46.99 31.44 41.72
CA SER A 717 47.45 30.72 40.52
C SER A 717 48.55 31.49 39.78
N ALA A 718 48.50 32.83 39.75
CA ALA A 718 49.59 33.63 39.18
C ALA A 718 50.90 33.48 39.98
N LEU A 719 50.83 33.40 41.31
CA LEU A 719 52.01 33.12 42.15
C LEU A 719 52.61 31.74 41.86
N GLU A 720 51.77 30.70 41.78
CA GLU A 720 52.20 29.34 41.45
C GLU A 720 52.92 29.30 40.09
N THR A 721 52.37 29.96 39.06
CA THR A 721 53.03 30.02 37.74
C THR A 721 54.40 30.72 37.79
N VAL A 722 54.56 31.77 38.60
CA VAL A 722 55.84 32.47 38.76
C VAL A 722 56.85 31.62 39.52
N GLU A 723 56.41 30.90 40.57
CA GLU A 723 57.26 29.98 41.32
C GLU A 723 57.74 28.79 40.47
N GLU A 724 56.88 28.23 39.61
CA GLU A 724 57.24 27.15 38.68
C GLU A 724 58.26 27.61 37.62
N VAL A 725 58.12 28.83 37.09
CA VAL A 725 59.08 29.43 36.16
C VAL A 725 60.43 29.67 36.84
N VAL A 726 60.44 30.16 38.08
CA VAL A 726 61.69 30.37 38.85
C VAL A 726 62.36 29.03 39.21
N SER A 727 61.57 28.01 39.51
CA SER A 727 62.04 26.65 39.84
C SER A 727 62.62 25.91 38.61
N SER A 728 62.01 26.09 37.43
CA SER A 728 62.52 25.51 36.18
C SER A 728 63.82 26.17 35.69
N ILE A 729 63.96 27.48 35.91
CA ILE A 729 65.20 28.23 35.63
C ILE A 729 66.35 27.78 36.55
N SER A 730 66.06 27.42 37.81
CA SER A 730 67.09 27.03 38.80
C SER A 730 67.58 25.57 38.67
N ILE A 731 66.89 24.72 37.90
CA ILE A 731 67.32 23.34 37.56
C ILE A 731 68.19 23.29 36.27
N GLY A 732 68.40 24.42 35.59
CA GLY A 732 69.28 24.49 34.42
C GLY A 732 68.66 23.89 33.14
N VAL A 733 67.33 23.90 33.04
CA VAL A 733 66.64 23.60 31.77
C VAL A 733 66.64 24.88 30.93
N ASN A 734 67.21 24.80 29.72
CA ASN A 734 67.25 25.94 28.79
C ASN A 734 65.82 26.33 28.35
N PRO A 735 65.46 27.63 28.29
CA PRO A 735 64.12 28.09 27.91
C PRO A 735 63.75 27.90 26.43
N GLY A 736 64.61 27.25 25.63
CA GLY A 736 64.52 27.23 24.16
C GLY A 736 63.99 25.94 23.54
N GLU A 737 63.74 24.89 24.32
CA GLU A 737 63.23 23.60 23.82
C GLU A 737 62.13 23.06 24.76
N MET A 738 61.12 23.87 25.03
CA MET A 738 59.84 23.35 25.49
C MET A 738 59.07 22.95 24.24
N ASN A 739 58.99 21.64 24.02
CA ASN A 739 58.28 21.04 22.90
C ASN A 739 56.91 21.69 22.72
N SER A 740 56.74 22.36 21.57
CA SER A 740 55.46 22.77 21.00
C SER A 740 54.65 21.54 20.58
N ASN A 741 54.31 20.68 21.53
CA ASN A 741 53.49 19.48 21.39
C ASN A 741 52.78 19.14 22.73
N GLU A 742 52.45 20.16 23.53
CA GLU A 742 51.34 20.02 24.48
C GLU A 742 50.06 20.36 23.72
N SER A 743 49.35 19.29 23.36
CA SER A 743 47.97 19.21 22.93
C SER A 743 47.18 20.53 23.01
N GLU A 744 47.03 21.17 21.86
CA GLU A 744 46.24 22.38 21.61
C GLU A 744 44.71 22.12 21.70
N THR A 745 44.30 21.18 22.54
CA THR A 745 42.92 20.78 22.78
C THR A 745 42.76 20.57 24.28
N ASP A 746 41.89 21.37 24.91
CA ASP A 746 41.36 21.25 26.29
C ASP A 746 41.87 22.24 27.35
N ALA A 747 42.32 23.45 26.97
CA ALA A 747 42.46 24.54 27.94
C ALA A 747 41.11 25.24 28.19
N ILE A 748 40.70 25.38 29.46
CA ILE A 748 39.47 26.13 29.85
C ILE A 748 39.60 27.62 29.50
N PHE A 749 40.82 28.14 29.46
CA PHE A 749 41.16 29.52 29.18
C PHE A 749 42.20 29.60 28.06
N GLU A 750 41.97 30.49 27.08
CA GLU A 750 42.92 30.77 26.01
C GLU A 750 44.01 31.77 26.45
N SER A 751 43.74 32.59 27.48
CA SER A 751 44.65 33.62 27.98
C SER A 751 45.39 33.18 29.25
N PRO A 752 46.67 33.58 29.41
CA PRO A 752 47.45 33.24 30.59
C PRO A 752 46.82 33.83 31.86
N VAL A 753 46.90 33.08 32.96
CA VAL A 753 46.30 33.44 34.26
C VAL A 753 46.71 34.85 34.73
N ARG A 754 47.96 35.24 34.48
CA ARG A 754 48.49 36.55 34.87
C ARG A 754 47.81 37.71 34.12
N GLU A 755 47.55 37.56 32.83
CA GLU A 755 46.83 38.55 32.04
C GLU A 755 45.37 38.65 32.52
N ARG A 756 44.72 37.51 32.77
CA ARG A 756 43.36 37.47 33.34
C ARG A 756 43.27 38.19 34.69
N LEU A 757 44.27 38.01 35.56
CA LEU A 757 44.38 38.74 36.84
C LEU A 757 44.49 40.25 36.63
N GLN A 758 45.38 40.70 35.74
CA GLN A 758 45.57 42.12 35.45
C GLN A 758 44.29 42.77 34.91
N ILE A 759 43.64 42.13 33.93
CA ILE A 759 42.39 42.60 33.34
C ILE A 759 41.32 42.72 34.42
N PHE A 760 41.14 41.68 35.24
CA PHE A 760 40.10 41.67 36.29
C PHE A 760 40.34 42.74 37.37
N LEU A 761 41.59 42.89 37.84
CA LEU A 761 41.93 43.89 38.86
C LEU A 761 41.71 45.33 38.36
N GLN A 762 41.87 45.58 37.07
CA GLN A 762 41.58 46.88 36.46
C GLN A 762 40.09 47.12 36.29
N SER A 763 39.34 46.11 35.81
CA SER A 763 37.94 46.25 35.41
C SER A 763 36.96 46.26 36.59
N SER A 764 37.20 45.49 37.65
CA SER A 764 36.31 45.42 38.81
C SER A 764 36.70 46.41 39.91
N ASP A 765 35.69 46.97 40.59
CA ASP A 765 35.84 47.80 41.80
C ASP A 765 35.24 47.13 43.05
N LEU A 766 34.72 45.90 42.92
CA LEU A 766 33.92 45.22 43.95
C LEU A 766 34.70 44.18 44.76
N TYR A 767 36.00 44.00 44.53
CA TYR A 767 36.87 43.14 45.33
C TYR A 767 37.57 43.92 46.45
N ASP A 768 38.01 43.24 47.51
CA ASP A 768 38.83 43.85 48.58
C ASP A 768 40.31 43.95 48.15
N PRO A 769 40.83 45.14 47.85
CA PRO A 769 42.20 45.28 47.35
C PRO A 769 43.26 45.00 48.42
N LEU A 770 42.93 45.15 49.71
CA LEU A 770 43.87 44.90 50.80
C LEU A 770 44.16 43.40 50.93
N GLN A 771 43.13 42.56 50.85
CA GLN A 771 43.30 41.11 50.94
C GLN A 771 44.15 40.55 49.79
N VAL A 772 43.97 41.05 48.57
CA VAL A 772 44.78 40.63 47.42
C VAL A 772 46.23 41.12 47.58
N LEU A 773 46.41 42.35 48.08
CA LEU A 773 47.74 42.93 48.32
C LEU A 773 48.52 42.15 49.38
N GLU A 774 47.88 41.78 50.50
CA GLU A 774 48.47 40.95 51.55
C GLU A 774 48.99 39.60 51.00
N LEU A 775 48.24 39.00 50.06
CA LEU A 775 48.63 37.74 49.45
C LEU A 775 49.86 37.89 48.54
N ILE A 776 49.96 38.97 47.77
CA ILE A 776 51.02 39.16 46.77
C ILE A 776 52.20 40.01 47.27
N GLU A 777 52.19 40.47 48.53
CA GLU A 777 53.15 41.44 49.09
C GLU A 777 54.62 41.04 48.84
N ASN A 778 54.95 39.76 48.99
CA ASN A 778 56.31 39.24 48.85
C ASN A 778 56.68 38.78 47.43
N SER A 779 55.81 39.00 46.44
CA SER A 779 56.00 38.52 45.06
C SER A 779 56.50 39.58 44.08
N GLU A 780 56.92 39.16 42.89
CA GLU A 780 57.32 40.06 41.78
C GLU A 780 56.14 40.44 40.85
N LEU A 781 54.90 40.29 41.32
CA LEU A 781 53.69 40.74 40.63
C LEU A 781 53.55 42.28 40.71
N TRP A 782 54.54 43.00 40.17
CA TRP A 782 54.68 44.45 40.31
C TRP A 782 53.55 45.23 39.62
N LEU A 783 53.10 44.80 38.44
CA LEU A 783 52.02 45.49 37.72
C LEU A 783 50.69 45.34 38.47
N GLU A 784 50.42 44.15 38.99
CA GLU A 784 49.26 43.85 39.81
C GLU A 784 49.27 44.65 41.13
N LYS A 785 50.43 44.78 41.79
CA LYS A 785 50.61 45.67 42.95
C LYS A 785 50.35 47.14 42.60
N ALA A 786 50.84 47.62 41.45
CA ALA A 786 50.58 48.98 40.99
C ALA A 786 49.08 49.22 40.77
N ILE A 787 48.34 48.26 40.19
CA ILE A 787 46.88 48.34 40.02
C ILE A 787 46.18 48.40 41.38
N LEU A 788 46.56 47.56 42.35
CA LEU A 788 45.95 47.55 43.69
C LEU A 788 46.22 48.84 44.47
N TYR A 789 47.47 49.32 44.50
CA TYR A 789 47.80 50.60 45.16
C TYR A 789 47.10 51.79 44.50
N ARG A 790 46.88 51.73 43.18
CA ARG A 790 46.07 52.70 42.45
C ARG A 790 44.61 52.70 42.93
N LYS A 791 43.99 51.52 43.11
CA LYS A 791 42.63 51.41 43.67
C LYS A 791 42.53 51.86 45.13
N LEU A 792 43.61 51.71 45.92
CA LEU A 792 43.70 52.18 47.30
C LEU A 792 44.05 53.68 47.44
N GLY A 793 44.31 54.38 46.32
CA GLY A 793 44.69 55.79 46.32
C GLY A 793 46.10 56.09 46.84
N GLN A 794 47.00 55.10 46.85
CA GLN A 794 48.39 55.25 47.32
C GLN A 794 49.32 55.68 46.17
N GLU A 795 49.15 56.92 45.71
CA GLU A 795 49.77 57.47 44.49
C GLU A 795 51.31 57.35 44.46
N THR A 796 52.00 57.60 45.58
CA THR A 796 53.47 57.56 45.67
C THR A 796 54.03 56.16 45.43
N LEU A 797 53.35 55.13 45.93
CA LEU A 797 53.77 53.74 45.78
C LEU A 797 53.53 53.24 44.34
N VAL A 798 52.45 53.68 43.69
CA VAL A 798 52.19 53.39 42.27
C VAL A 798 53.30 53.93 41.39
N LEU A 799 53.68 55.21 41.56
CA LEU A 799 54.75 55.83 40.78
C LEU A 799 56.11 55.17 41.06
N GLN A 800 56.39 54.82 42.31
CA GLN A 800 57.61 54.11 42.67
C GLN A 800 57.69 52.73 41.98
N ILE A 801 56.58 52.01 41.87
CA ILE A 801 56.55 50.71 41.21
C ILE A 801 56.68 50.87 39.68
N LEU A 802 55.89 51.76 39.06
CA LEU A 802 55.93 51.97 37.60
C LEU A 802 57.31 52.47 37.14
N ALA A 803 57.86 53.49 37.80
CA ALA A 803 59.11 54.13 37.37
C ALA A 803 60.38 53.36 37.80
N LEU A 804 60.42 52.77 39.00
CA LEU A 804 61.65 52.16 39.54
C LEU A 804 61.67 50.63 39.52
N LYS A 805 60.52 49.95 39.46
CA LYS A 805 60.46 48.47 39.46
C LYS A 805 60.14 47.90 38.08
N LEU A 806 59.17 48.50 37.38
CA LEU A 806 58.78 48.10 36.03
C LEU A 806 59.55 48.85 34.93
N GLU A 807 60.24 49.94 35.28
CA GLU A 807 60.96 50.84 34.36
C GLU A 807 60.07 51.38 33.20
N ASP A 808 58.75 51.37 33.39
CA ASP A 808 57.76 51.84 32.42
C ASP A 808 57.49 53.33 32.61
N SER A 809 58.37 54.15 32.03
CA SER A 809 58.31 55.60 32.12
C SER A 809 57.06 56.17 31.45
N GLU A 810 56.57 55.51 30.39
CA GLU A 810 55.39 55.93 29.63
C GLU A 810 54.10 55.71 30.45
N ALA A 811 53.95 54.54 31.08
CA ALA A 811 52.81 54.27 31.96
C ALA A 811 52.81 55.18 33.20
N ALA A 812 53.99 55.53 33.74
CA ALA A 812 54.11 56.46 34.86
C ALA A 812 53.68 57.89 34.47
N GLU A 813 54.12 58.39 33.31
CA GLU A 813 53.70 59.70 32.79
C GLU A 813 52.19 59.76 32.54
N GLN A 814 51.63 58.69 31.97
CA GLN A 814 50.19 58.59 31.72
C GLN A 814 49.38 58.58 33.01
N TYR A 815 49.85 57.89 34.06
CA TYR A 815 49.21 57.91 35.37
C TYR A 815 49.24 59.30 36.02
N CYS A 816 50.37 60.03 35.92
CA CYS A 816 50.46 61.42 36.37
C CYS A 816 49.50 62.35 35.62
N ALA A 817 49.34 62.15 34.31
CA ALA A 817 48.40 62.89 33.49
C ALA A 817 46.93 62.63 33.89
N GLU A 818 46.59 61.40 34.27
CA GLU A 818 45.25 61.00 34.73
C GLU A 818 44.88 61.59 36.10
N ILE A 819 45.84 61.71 37.03
CA ILE A 819 45.62 62.33 38.36
C ILE A 819 45.42 63.85 38.25
N GLY A 820 45.99 64.50 37.21
CA GLY A 820 45.76 65.91 36.90
C GLY A 820 46.33 66.90 37.93
N ARG A 821 47.33 66.49 38.73
CA ARG A 821 48.04 67.38 39.68
C ARG A 821 49.45 67.69 39.16
N PRO A 822 49.87 68.97 39.11
CA PRO A 822 51.23 69.34 38.69
C PRO A 822 52.33 68.82 39.64
N ASP A 823 51.95 68.39 40.83
CA ASP A 823 52.85 67.91 41.89
C ASP A 823 53.31 66.45 41.67
N ALA A 824 52.71 65.73 40.71
CA ALA A 824 53.03 64.33 40.41
C ALA A 824 54.15 64.17 39.35
N TYR A 825 54.60 65.25 38.70
CA TYR A 825 55.59 65.23 37.62
C TYR A 825 57.06 65.36 38.09
N MET A 826 57.33 65.42 39.40
CA MET A 826 58.69 65.63 39.94
C MET A 826 59.36 64.37 40.47
#